data_AF-A0A662ILA6-F1
#
_entry.id   AF-A0A662ILA6-F1
#
_cell.length_a   1.000
_cell.length_b   1.000
_cell.length_c   1.000
_cell.angle_alpha   90.00
_cell.angle_beta   90.00
_cell.angle_gamma   90.00
#
_symmetry.space_group_name_H-M   'P 1'
#
loop_
_entity.id
_entity.type
_entity.pdbx_description
1 polymer ?
#
loop_
_entity_poly.entity_id
_entity_poly.type
_entity_poly.pdbx_seq_one_letter_code
_entity_poly.pdbx_strand_id
1 'polypeptide(L)'
;MSEHFVEVEVVKESYVEKFTSFLKNFRDERGEYKYRRRVREMILANSSSLIIDFDDLIKYDLALAQKVLDNPRELIEEASKAIAEVAKIEAPEQALIKEYTARFRGLPSTQVVPLRKIRAEHINKLVAIEGIVTRMTPIKYLLKKAVFRSRATGHTIEVPQIGGRYTPPTLMEMPGENRIRKGDYELVLDESVFSEWQKITLQEKPEELPPGQLPRSIEVVLKDDLVDTVRPGDRVIVVGILNVEEEKTLRKDRPPIFKTFLEANYIETVGKDIFEVEITPEDEKKILELASRSDIRNLIIKSIAPSIHGYEEIKRGIACLLFGGEPKVLPDGLRVRGDIHILLVGDPGTAKSQLLKYVASIAPRSVFTTGKGSTAAGLTAAVVREKSTGEFYLEAGALVLADGGVACLHPDTRILANGKYVRVKDLFDPDNSYKAYSHGEVVDIQEVKLDVAAINPVNMKIEKVKATAIRRKLWKGELIRLRFRSGHEIILTPDHLLIDGSTLQWKEVGEFKAGDLVVAPLKLPSVKDKVYILDILPDKWLVKLSKEEKEELKSEILRRFKNLAEFNRKYKVSRDFLSGKGAITVGKFRRILKDLQIYEKWKTRPLTYGPYSRCERLKVAYITPELAYFLGFVYGDGWARRQGKKVRIGVVQSKVHVKQIETLRKAFESFYDGKLKECELRTESILRRSLVSSENIFSHLNSPLLGFLYEYITRDSLKNSFSLDDEALKGFIAGVLDSNGCISIKTSFKGEVFHVEFLLSRDLERDRAFAMLLRRFDIYARIISGDNVNKIRITGREDVKNLVKAVRKYSVKVKELPPMKHLVPSRSDKVPSEPVKNLAREIIHLVPASVLQARELWSTLYTYAKGTCIPSRMQLRKMSERLNEYLTSDIKAGLEILASRDYFLDKVVSVERISYSGYVYDLYVPGLHNFVAGGVISHNCIDEFDKMDPRDRVSIHEAMEQQSYHKDFEILLANGDKVKIGDFVDSLISKYRDRVIRGKDTEILLVNDVYVMAYDLDKKRIVKVKAHRISRHKAPSKFIKLVFSNKRSIIVTPEHPIVIWSGRSFKTIRA
;
A
#
# COMPACT_ATOMS: atom_id res chain seq x y z
N MET A 1 13.22 -59.95 -54.98
CA MET A 1 14.15 -58.91 -55.44
C MET A 1 14.43 -58.02 -54.25
N SER A 2 15.51 -58.33 -53.54
CA SER A 2 16.04 -57.58 -52.41
C SER A 2 16.92 -56.48 -52.96
N GLU A 3 16.42 -55.24 -52.96
CA GLU A 3 17.21 -54.08 -53.33
C GLU A 3 18.22 -53.79 -52.22
N HIS A 4 19.48 -54.10 -52.50
CA HIS A 4 20.63 -53.64 -51.74
C HIS A 4 20.71 -52.12 -51.83
N PHE A 5 20.39 -51.44 -50.73
CA PHE A 5 20.82 -50.07 -50.54
C PHE A 5 22.32 -50.09 -50.23
N VAL A 6 23.10 -49.59 -51.19
CA VAL A 6 24.53 -49.33 -51.05
C VAL A 6 24.70 -48.28 -49.95
N GLU A 7 25.31 -48.67 -48.82
CA GLU A 7 25.85 -47.72 -47.85
C GLU A 7 27.00 -46.99 -48.53
N VAL A 8 26.74 -45.76 -48.95
CA VAL A 8 27.79 -44.82 -49.33
C VAL A 8 28.50 -44.42 -48.04
N GLU A 9 29.73 -44.91 -47.83
CA GLU A 9 30.65 -44.35 -46.84
C GLU A 9 30.90 -42.88 -47.19
N VAL A 10 30.11 -41.99 -46.61
CA VAL A 10 30.43 -40.57 -46.57
C VAL A 10 31.64 -40.43 -45.66
N VAL A 11 32.81 -40.20 -46.24
CA VAL A 11 34.03 -39.78 -45.53
C VAL A 11 33.62 -38.62 -44.61
N LYS A 12 33.51 -38.87 -43.30
CA LYS A 12 33.24 -37.83 -42.31
C LYS A 12 34.46 -36.90 -42.29
N GLU A 13 34.39 -35.78 -43.02
CA GLU A 13 35.34 -34.68 -42.82
C GLU A 13 35.35 -34.33 -41.32
N SER A 14 36.51 -34.43 -40.66
CA SER A 14 36.66 -34.04 -39.25
C SER A 14 36.64 -32.51 -39.16
N TYR A 15 35.49 -31.92 -38.83
CA TYR A 15 35.39 -30.46 -38.69
C TYR A 15 36.17 -29.92 -37.48
N VAL A 16 36.55 -30.79 -36.53
CA VAL A 16 37.44 -30.47 -35.40
C VAL A 16 38.74 -29.85 -35.91
N GLU A 17 39.36 -30.41 -36.96
CA GLU A 17 40.61 -29.89 -37.50
C GLU A 17 40.44 -28.51 -38.15
N LYS A 18 39.31 -28.29 -38.84
CA LYS A 18 38.97 -27.01 -39.46
C LYS A 18 38.77 -25.93 -38.40
N PHE A 19 38.06 -26.23 -37.31
CA PHE A 19 37.92 -25.30 -36.17
C PHE A 19 39.24 -25.08 -35.43
N THR A 20 40.04 -26.12 -35.21
CA THR A 20 41.37 -26.00 -34.59
C THR A 20 42.28 -25.11 -35.44
N SER A 21 42.23 -25.23 -36.77
CA SER A 21 42.94 -24.34 -37.69
C SER A 21 42.46 -22.89 -37.57
N PHE A 22 41.14 -22.67 -37.59
CA PHE A 22 40.54 -21.34 -37.44
C PHE A 22 41.00 -20.66 -36.13
N LEU A 23 40.83 -21.34 -34.99
CA LEU A 23 41.19 -20.82 -33.66
C LEU A 23 42.70 -20.52 -33.55
N LYS A 24 43.55 -21.27 -34.25
CA LYS A 24 45.01 -21.06 -34.25
C LYS A 24 45.48 -19.96 -35.20
N ASN A 25 44.83 -19.80 -36.35
CA ASN A 25 45.38 -19.05 -37.48
C ASN A 25 44.65 -17.74 -37.78
N PHE A 26 43.43 -17.55 -37.26
CA PHE A 26 42.68 -16.31 -37.47
C PHE A 26 43.39 -15.11 -36.84
N ARG A 27 43.53 -14.03 -37.62
CA ARG A 27 44.16 -12.77 -37.22
C ARG A 27 43.15 -11.63 -37.32
N ASP A 28 43.20 -10.72 -36.35
CA ASP A 28 42.38 -9.51 -36.37
C ASP A 28 42.97 -8.42 -37.29
N GLU A 29 42.28 -7.28 -37.38
CA GLU A 29 42.69 -6.11 -38.18
C GLU A 29 44.04 -5.50 -37.75
N ARG A 30 44.55 -5.86 -36.56
CA ARG A 30 45.85 -5.45 -36.02
C ARG A 30 46.95 -6.51 -36.23
N GLY A 31 46.61 -7.65 -36.81
CA GLY A 31 47.54 -8.76 -37.09
C GLY A 31 47.77 -9.72 -35.93
N GLU A 32 47.04 -9.58 -34.82
CA GLU A 32 47.16 -10.44 -33.64
C GLU A 32 46.26 -11.68 -33.72
N TYR A 33 46.69 -12.79 -33.10
CA TYR A 33 45.89 -14.02 -33.01
C TYR A 33 44.77 -13.88 -31.97
N LYS A 34 43.64 -13.30 -32.38
CA LYS A 34 42.47 -12.98 -31.54
C LYS A 34 42.01 -14.15 -30.68
N TYR A 35 41.80 -15.33 -31.27
CA TYR A 35 41.24 -16.47 -30.53
C TYR A 35 42.26 -17.19 -29.63
N ARG A 36 43.55 -17.20 -29.97
CA ARG A 36 44.59 -17.70 -29.04
C ARG A 36 44.65 -16.84 -27.77
N ARG A 37 44.62 -15.52 -27.93
CA ARG A 37 44.55 -14.58 -26.80
C ARG A 37 43.29 -14.83 -25.97
N ARG A 38 42.11 -14.92 -26.60
CA ARG A 38 40.84 -15.21 -25.89
C ARG A 38 40.84 -16.56 -25.16
N VAL A 39 41.42 -17.61 -25.75
CA VAL A 39 41.57 -18.92 -25.07
C VAL A 39 42.47 -18.79 -23.86
N ARG A 40 43.57 -18.06 -23.96
CA ARG A 40 44.46 -17.81 -22.82
C ARG A 40 43.77 -17.01 -21.71
N GLU A 41 43.03 -15.96 -22.07
CA GLU A 41 42.23 -15.16 -21.13
C GLU A 41 41.13 -16.00 -20.47
N MET A 42 40.46 -16.87 -21.23
CA MET A 42 39.43 -17.79 -20.74
C MET A 42 40.00 -18.73 -19.66
N ILE A 43 41.19 -19.31 -19.90
CA ILE A 43 41.86 -20.21 -18.96
C ILE A 43 42.27 -19.45 -17.69
N LEU A 44 42.84 -18.24 -17.83
CA LEU A 44 43.20 -17.39 -16.69
C LEU A 44 41.99 -16.97 -15.86
N ALA A 45 40.84 -16.72 -16.51
CA ALA A 45 39.58 -16.37 -15.87
C ALA A 45 38.82 -17.59 -15.30
N ASN A 46 39.37 -18.80 -15.44
CA ASN A 46 38.76 -20.06 -15.01
C ASN A 46 37.36 -20.31 -15.63
N SER A 47 37.11 -19.72 -16.81
CA SER A 47 35.87 -19.85 -17.57
C SER A 47 35.91 -21.08 -18.48
N SER A 48 34.75 -21.70 -18.70
CA SER A 48 34.58 -22.87 -19.58
C SER A 48 34.00 -22.53 -20.95
N SER A 49 33.76 -21.25 -21.25
CA SER A 49 33.07 -20.80 -22.46
C SER A 49 33.91 -19.85 -23.29
N LEU A 50 34.03 -20.12 -24.59
CA LEU A 50 34.70 -19.27 -25.56
C LEU A 50 33.69 -18.63 -26.51
N ILE A 51 33.75 -17.29 -26.64
CA ILE A 51 32.90 -16.54 -27.58
C ILE A 51 33.59 -16.45 -28.95
N ILE A 52 32.93 -17.02 -29.95
CA ILE A 52 33.31 -17.03 -31.36
C ILE A 52 32.37 -16.09 -32.13
N ASP A 53 32.94 -14.99 -32.61
CA ASP A 53 32.24 -14.05 -33.50
C ASP A 53 32.00 -14.71 -34.88
N PHE A 54 30.76 -14.71 -35.34
CA PHE A 54 30.37 -15.43 -36.55
C PHE A 54 30.88 -14.75 -37.84
N ASP A 55 31.03 -13.43 -37.82
CA ASP A 55 31.63 -12.67 -38.92
C ASP A 55 33.08 -13.09 -39.20
N ASP A 56 33.83 -13.41 -38.15
CA ASP A 56 35.20 -13.91 -38.27
C ASP A 56 35.24 -15.30 -38.90
N LEU A 57 34.26 -16.14 -38.57
CA LEU A 57 34.07 -17.45 -39.18
C LEU A 57 33.72 -17.32 -40.68
N ILE A 58 32.84 -16.38 -41.04
CA ILE A 58 32.49 -16.08 -42.44
C ILE A 58 33.71 -15.59 -43.23
N LYS A 59 34.51 -14.70 -42.65
CA LYS A 59 35.73 -14.16 -43.27
C LYS A 59 36.78 -15.26 -43.53
N TYR A 60 36.85 -16.25 -42.65
CA TYR A 60 37.81 -17.35 -42.77
C TYR A 60 37.32 -18.48 -43.68
N ASP A 61 36.10 -18.98 -43.44
CA ASP A 61 35.50 -20.09 -44.20
C ASP A 61 33.97 -19.97 -44.24
N LEU A 62 33.45 -19.48 -45.38
CA LEU A 62 32.02 -19.34 -45.63
C LEU A 62 31.27 -20.69 -45.62
N ALA A 63 31.90 -21.77 -46.09
CA ALA A 63 31.28 -23.08 -46.17
C ALA A 63 31.13 -23.71 -44.77
N LEU A 64 32.13 -23.51 -43.91
CA LEU A 64 32.05 -23.90 -42.50
C LEU A 64 30.97 -23.10 -41.78
N ALA A 65 30.89 -21.78 -42.00
CA ALA A 65 29.86 -20.94 -41.41
C ALA A 65 28.43 -21.37 -41.81
N GLN A 66 28.18 -21.67 -43.08
CA GLN A 66 26.87 -22.17 -43.52
C GLN A 66 26.48 -23.50 -42.85
N LYS A 67 27.43 -24.44 -42.74
CA LYS A 67 27.20 -25.73 -42.07
C LYS A 67 26.87 -25.56 -40.58
N VAL A 68 27.45 -24.57 -39.90
CA VAL A 68 27.12 -24.24 -38.50
C VAL A 68 25.66 -23.78 -38.35
N LEU A 69 25.09 -23.07 -39.34
CA LEU A 69 23.69 -22.63 -39.29
C LEU A 69 22.71 -23.80 -39.48
N ASP A 70 23.03 -24.71 -40.40
CA ASP A 70 22.15 -25.82 -40.77
C ASP A 70 22.25 -27.00 -39.79
N ASN A 71 23.44 -27.34 -39.30
CA ASN A 71 23.71 -28.47 -38.39
C ASN A 71 24.42 -28.02 -37.09
N PRO A 72 23.80 -27.15 -36.28
CA PRO A 72 24.49 -26.54 -35.14
C PRO A 72 24.89 -27.50 -34.02
N ARG A 73 24.12 -28.56 -33.75
CA ARG A 73 24.38 -29.45 -32.60
C ARG A 73 25.73 -30.16 -32.69
N GLU A 74 25.97 -30.84 -33.80
CA GLU A 74 27.22 -31.58 -34.04
C GLU A 74 28.41 -30.61 -34.12
N LEU A 75 28.24 -29.49 -34.82
CA LEU A 75 29.31 -28.51 -35.06
C LEU A 75 29.69 -27.73 -33.78
N ILE A 76 28.74 -27.44 -32.87
CA ILE A 76 29.04 -26.85 -31.56
C ILE A 76 29.86 -27.83 -30.70
N GLU A 77 29.52 -29.12 -30.71
CA GLU A 77 30.28 -30.15 -29.99
C GLU A 77 31.70 -30.31 -30.56
N GLU A 78 31.85 -30.31 -31.88
CA GLU A 78 33.15 -30.38 -32.56
C GLU A 78 33.99 -29.13 -32.34
N ALA A 79 33.41 -27.94 -32.39
CA ALA A 79 34.08 -26.68 -32.04
C ALA A 79 34.53 -26.68 -30.56
N SER A 80 33.72 -27.25 -29.68
CA SER A 80 34.05 -27.39 -28.25
C SER A 80 35.25 -28.32 -28.02
N LYS A 81 35.34 -29.42 -28.78
CA LYS A 81 36.53 -30.31 -28.79
C LYS A 81 37.77 -29.59 -29.33
N ALA A 82 37.62 -28.80 -30.39
CA ALA A 82 38.73 -28.01 -30.95
C ALA A 82 39.29 -26.99 -29.94
N ILE A 83 38.42 -26.33 -29.15
CA ILE A 83 38.85 -25.44 -28.06
C ILE A 83 39.69 -26.22 -27.03
N ALA A 84 39.27 -27.43 -26.67
CA ALA A 84 40.02 -28.27 -25.74
C ALA A 84 41.43 -28.63 -26.26
N GLU A 85 41.57 -28.89 -27.57
CA GLU A 85 42.88 -29.13 -28.19
C GLU A 85 43.79 -27.90 -28.15
N VAL A 86 43.23 -26.71 -28.44
CA VAL A 86 43.99 -25.44 -28.38
C VAL A 86 44.38 -25.11 -26.93
N ALA A 87 43.48 -25.33 -25.97
CA ALA A 87 43.74 -25.11 -24.56
C ALA A 87 44.88 -26.00 -24.02
N LYS A 88 44.95 -27.27 -24.46
CA LYS A 88 46.06 -28.19 -24.12
C LYS A 88 47.43 -27.68 -24.59
N ILE A 89 47.47 -26.96 -25.71
CA ILE A 89 48.70 -26.40 -26.28
C ILE A 89 49.17 -25.16 -25.50
N GLU A 90 48.24 -24.28 -25.14
CA GLU A 90 48.56 -23.01 -24.48
C GLU A 90 48.78 -23.16 -22.95
N ALA A 91 48.10 -24.11 -22.28
CA ALA A 91 48.23 -24.34 -20.83
C ALA A 91 48.01 -25.82 -20.44
N PRO A 92 49.04 -26.68 -20.49
CA PRO A 92 48.90 -28.12 -20.27
C PRO A 92 48.53 -28.54 -18.84
N GLU A 93 48.91 -27.78 -17.80
CA GLU A 93 48.65 -28.15 -16.38
C GLU A 93 47.20 -27.89 -15.90
N GLN A 94 46.46 -26.99 -16.56
CA GLN A 94 45.11 -26.55 -16.12
C GLN A 94 43.98 -27.04 -17.04
N ALA A 95 44.32 -27.58 -18.22
CA ALA A 95 43.36 -28.01 -19.24
C ALA A 95 42.65 -29.36 -18.95
N LEU A 96 43.02 -30.06 -17.87
CA LEU A 96 42.57 -31.44 -17.58
C LEU A 96 41.22 -31.54 -16.84
N ILE A 97 40.64 -30.44 -16.37
CA ILE A 97 39.62 -30.48 -15.31
C ILE A 97 38.21 -30.04 -15.77
N LYS A 98 38.03 -29.50 -16.99
CA LYS A 98 36.73 -28.92 -17.42
C LYS A 98 36.31 -29.24 -18.86
N GLU A 99 35.00 -29.46 -19.06
CA GLU A 99 34.37 -29.45 -20.38
C GLU A 99 34.27 -28.00 -20.90
N TYR A 100 34.70 -27.75 -22.13
CA TYR A 100 34.62 -26.43 -22.77
C TYR A 100 33.39 -26.33 -23.68
N THR A 101 32.80 -25.13 -23.80
CA THR A 101 31.64 -24.87 -24.67
C THR A 101 31.95 -23.73 -25.66
N ALA A 102 31.70 -23.98 -26.95
CA ALA A 102 31.77 -22.96 -27.99
C ALA A 102 30.48 -22.12 -28.06
N ARG A 103 30.59 -20.80 -27.88
CA ARG A 103 29.46 -19.85 -27.88
C ARG A 103 29.54 -18.96 -29.12
N PHE A 104 28.52 -18.95 -29.98
CA PHE A 104 28.53 -18.18 -31.23
C PHE A 104 27.80 -16.84 -31.05
N ARG A 105 28.44 -15.73 -31.43
CA ARG A 105 27.90 -14.35 -31.37
C ARG A 105 27.80 -13.74 -32.77
N GLY A 106 26.81 -12.88 -32.99
CA GLY A 106 26.73 -12.04 -34.21
C GLY A 106 26.32 -12.80 -35.47
N LEU A 107 25.19 -13.53 -35.43
CA LEU A 107 24.67 -14.22 -36.61
C LEU A 107 24.30 -13.22 -37.74
N PRO A 108 24.34 -13.66 -39.02
CA PRO A 108 23.94 -12.82 -40.15
C PRO A 108 22.50 -12.32 -39.98
N SER A 109 22.21 -11.13 -40.51
CA SER A 109 20.88 -10.50 -40.43
C SER A 109 19.75 -11.36 -40.97
N THR A 110 20.04 -12.29 -41.90
CA THR A 110 19.08 -13.27 -42.42
C THR A 110 18.62 -14.30 -41.39
N GLN A 111 19.42 -14.57 -40.35
CA GLN A 111 19.13 -15.52 -39.27
C GLN A 111 18.66 -14.85 -37.98
N VAL A 112 18.55 -13.52 -37.98
CA VAL A 112 17.88 -12.76 -36.92
C VAL A 112 16.38 -12.78 -37.21
N VAL A 113 15.67 -13.66 -36.52
CA VAL A 113 14.26 -13.96 -36.78
C VAL A 113 13.40 -13.32 -35.71
N PRO A 114 12.50 -12.38 -36.07
CA PRO A 114 11.47 -11.91 -35.16
C PRO A 114 10.59 -13.08 -34.68
N LEU A 115 10.23 -13.10 -33.40
CA LEU A 115 9.40 -14.15 -32.79
C LEU A 115 8.15 -14.52 -33.62
N ARG A 116 7.52 -13.54 -34.28
CA ARG A 116 6.36 -13.74 -35.16
C ARG A 116 6.65 -14.51 -36.44
N LYS A 117 7.86 -14.41 -36.97
CA LYS A 117 8.31 -15.03 -38.22
C LYS A 117 8.89 -16.43 -38.02
N ILE A 118 8.96 -16.93 -36.79
CA ILE A 118 9.35 -18.32 -36.53
C ILE A 118 8.35 -19.27 -37.21
N ARG A 119 8.90 -20.18 -38.01
CA ARG A 119 8.20 -21.18 -38.84
C ARG A 119 8.95 -22.50 -38.80
N ALA A 120 8.34 -23.55 -39.34
CA ALA A 120 8.91 -24.90 -39.36
C ALA A 120 10.29 -24.99 -40.02
N GLU A 121 10.59 -24.11 -40.99
CA GLU A 121 11.91 -24.02 -41.67
C GLU A 121 13.09 -23.70 -40.74
N HIS A 122 12.80 -23.16 -39.54
CA HIS A 122 13.80 -22.78 -38.55
C HIS A 122 14.06 -23.90 -37.51
N ILE A 123 13.30 -25.00 -37.53
CA ILE A 123 13.45 -26.10 -36.57
C ILE A 123 14.82 -26.76 -36.78
N ASN A 124 15.51 -27.04 -35.67
CA ASN A 124 16.88 -27.59 -35.60
C ASN A 124 17.98 -26.70 -36.22
N LYS A 125 17.68 -25.47 -36.64
CA LYS A 125 18.66 -24.50 -37.13
C LYS A 125 19.11 -23.54 -36.03
N LEU A 126 20.28 -22.91 -36.23
CA LEU A 126 20.79 -21.87 -35.35
C LEU A 126 20.17 -20.53 -35.72
N VAL A 127 19.39 -19.95 -34.80
CA VAL A 127 18.69 -18.69 -35.01
C VAL A 127 19.01 -17.68 -33.92
N ALA A 128 19.02 -16.39 -34.27
CA ALA A 128 19.06 -15.29 -33.32
C ALA A 128 17.65 -14.75 -33.13
N ILE A 129 17.19 -14.70 -31.88
CA ILE A 129 15.89 -14.17 -31.51
C ILE A 129 16.09 -13.02 -30.54
N GLU A 130 15.50 -11.87 -30.85
CA GLU A 130 15.54 -10.72 -29.98
C GLU A 130 14.20 -10.54 -29.24
N GLY A 131 14.28 -10.19 -27.96
CA GLY A 131 13.08 -9.92 -27.17
C GLY A 131 13.38 -9.46 -25.75
N ILE A 132 12.32 -9.35 -24.96
CA ILE A 132 12.36 -8.94 -23.56
C ILE A 132 12.12 -10.16 -22.68
N VAL A 133 12.96 -10.37 -21.67
CA VAL A 133 12.77 -11.45 -20.69
C VAL A 133 11.60 -11.10 -19.77
N THR A 134 10.54 -11.90 -19.75
CA THR A 134 9.34 -11.62 -18.93
C THR A 134 9.22 -12.52 -17.70
N ARG A 135 9.66 -13.77 -17.83
CA ARG A 135 9.58 -14.78 -16.76
C ARG A 135 10.87 -15.58 -16.69
N MET A 136 11.22 -16.01 -15.48
CA MET A 136 12.40 -16.82 -15.20
C MET A 136 12.08 -17.87 -14.15
N THR A 137 12.53 -19.11 -14.38
CA THR A 137 12.42 -20.18 -13.38
C THR A 137 13.55 -20.07 -12.35
N PRO A 138 13.36 -20.61 -11.13
CA PRO A 138 14.48 -20.90 -10.25
C PRO A 138 15.50 -21.80 -10.94
N ILE A 139 16.75 -21.72 -10.51
CA ILE A 139 17.85 -22.57 -10.98
C ILE A 139 17.58 -24.01 -10.52
N LYS A 140 17.67 -24.97 -11.44
CA LYS A 140 17.55 -26.41 -11.19
C LYS A 140 18.81 -27.11 -11.66
N TYR A 141 18.93 -28.39 -11.31
CA TYR A 141 20.06 -29.22 -11.71
C TYR A 141 19.58 -30.36 -12.61
N LEU A 142 20.10 -30.42 -13.83
CA LEU A 142 19.86 -31.47 -14.79
C LEU A 142 20.97 -32.52 -14.68
N LEU A 143 20.60 -33.78 -14.48
CA LEU A 143 21.51 -34.92 -14.44
C LEU A 143 22.10 -35.18 -15.84
N LYS A 144 23.40 -34.98 -16.03
CA LYS A 144 24.12 -35.27 -17.30
C LYS A 144 24.60 -36.73 -17.32
N LYS A 145 25.25 -37.17 -16.24
CA LYS A 145 25.74 -38.54 -16.07
C LYS A 145 25.20 -39.10 -14.75
N ALA A 146 24.48 -40.20 -14.83
CA ALA A 146 23.90 -40.88 -13.69
C ALA A 146 24.77 -42.09 -13.33
N VAL A 147 25.24 -42.15 -12.09
CA VAL A 147 25.99 -43.30 -11.59
C VAL A 147 25.06 -44.23 -10.83
N PHE A 148 24.96 -45.47 -11.31
CA PHE A 148 24.09 -46.50 -10.78
C PHE A 148 24.89 -47.58 -10.09
N ARG A 149 24.63 -47.80 -8.80
CA ARG A 149 25.23 -48.89 -8.03
C ARG A 149 24.28 -50.08 -7.96
N SER A 150 24.75 -51.24 -8.41
CA SER A 150 24.02 -52.50 -8.27
C SER A 150 23.93 -52.91 -6.80
N ARG A 151 22.71 -53.18 -6.31
CA ARG A 151 22.47 -53.69 -4.95
C ARG A 151 22.95 -55.13 -4.75
N ALA A 152 23.09 -55.89 -5.84
CA ALA A 152 23.49 -57.30 -5.79
C ALA A 152 25.01 -57.49 -5.84
N THR A 153 25.74 -56.62 -6.55
CA THR A 153 27.18 -56.78 -6.81
C THR A 153 28.04 -55.62 -6.34
N GLY A 154 27.44 -54.49 -5.91
CA GLY A 154 28.16 -53.29 -5.50
C GLY A 154 28.84 -52.51 -6.64
N HIS A 155 28.83 -53.04 -7.87
CA HIS A 155 29.43 -52.43 -9.05
C HIS A 155 28.68 -51.15 -9.46
N THR A 156 29.42 -50.09 -9.78
CA THR A 156 28.88 -48.82 -10.29
C THR A 156 28.91 -48.79 -11.83
N ILE A 157 27.85 -48.27 -12.44
CA ILE A 157 27.73 -48.11 -13.90
C ILE A 157 27.36 -46.67 -14.17
N GLU A 158 28.15 -46.01 -15.01
CA GLU A 158 27.85 -44.65 -15.47
C GLU A 158 26.96 -44.72 -16.72
N VAL A 159 25.79 -44.10 -16.66
CA VAL A 159 24.86 -44.02 -17.80
C VAL A 159 24.61 -42.55 -18.16
N PRO A 160 24.97 -42.10 -19.38
CA PRO A 160 24.66 -40.77 -19.84
C PRO A 160 23.14 -40.59 -20.00
N GLN A 161 22.61 -39.49 -19.50
CA GLN A 161 21.18 -39.19 -19.53
C GLN A 161 20.86 -38.27 -20.71
N ILE A 162 20.57 -38.86 -21.87
CA ILE A 162 20.32 -38.13 -23.13
C ILE A 162 18.80 -37.97 -23.33
N GLY A 163 18.35 -36.77 -23.74
CA GLY A 163 16.97 -36.57 -24.23
C GLY A 163 15.91 -36.23 -23.16
N GLY A 164 16.30 -35.72 -22.00
CA GLY A 164 15.36 -35.18 -20.99
C GLY A 164 14.48 -36.22 -20.30
N ARG A 165 14.64 -37.51 -20.63
CA ARG A 165 14.00 -38.64 -19.95
C ARG A 165 15.05 -39.36 -19.11
N TYR A 166 14.67 -39.70 -17.89
CA TYR A 166 15.47 -40.56 -17.04
C TYR A 166 15.58 -41.95 -17.68
N THR A 167 16.79 -42.30 -18.10
CA THR A 167 17.11 -43.56 -18.76
C THR A 167 17.84 -44.43 -17.74
N PRO A 168 17.17 -45.41 -17.11
CA PRO A 168 17.84 -46.36 -16.25
C PRO A 168 18.75 -47.27 -17.09
N PRO A 169 19.79 -47.87 -16.49
CA PRO A 169 20.66 -48.82 -17.18
C PRO A 169 19.83 -49.95 -17.80
N THR A 170 20.09 -50.22 -19.08
CA THR A 170 19.57 -51.41 -19.77
C THR A 170 20.35 -52.64 -19.27
N LEU A 171 19.71 -53.81 -19.25
CA LEU A 171 20.31 -55.09 -18.82
C LEU A 171 21.72 -55.27 -19.39
N MET A 172 22.73 -55.37 -18.51
CA MET A 172 24.06 -55.86 -18.89
C MET A 172 24.07 -57.38 -18.83
N GLU A 173 24.53 -58.02 -19.90
CA GLU A 173 25.03 -59.39 -19.84
C GLU A 173 26.45 -59.34 -19.28
N MET A 174 26.60 -59.64 -17.98
CA MET A 174 27.90 -59.95 -17.40
C MET A 174 28.24 -61.42 -17.71
N PRO A 175 29.50 -61.75 -18.07
CA PRO A 175 29.91 -63.14 -18.22
C PRO A 175 29.97 -63.79 -16.83
N GLY A 176 29.04 -64.70 -16.55
CA GLY A 176 28.92 -65.41 -15.27
C GLY A 176 27.56 -65.18 -14.60
N GLU A 177 26.78 -66.25 -14.55
CA GLU A 177 25.42 -66.40 -14.02
C GLU A 177 24.97 -65.40 -12.92
N ASN A 178 24.38 -64.26 -13.33
CA ASN A 178 23.24 -63.64 -12.65
C ASN A 178 22.64 -62.49 -13.48
N ARG A 179 21.39 -62.66 -13.93
CA ARG A 179 20.63 -61.60 -14.62
C ARG A 179 20.14 -60.58 -13.59
N ILE A 180 20.79 -59.42 -13.51
CA ILE A 180 20.38 -58.31 -12.63
C ILE A 180 19.15 -57.62 -13.22
N ARG A 181 18.05 -57.52 -12.47
CA ARG A 181 16.79 -56.91 -12.97
C ARG A 181 16.87 -55.37 -12.93
N LYS A 182 16.07 -54.68 -13.75
CA LYS A 182 15.99 -53.20 -13.81
C LYS A 182 15.74 -52.51 -12.45
N GLY A 183 15.20 -53.22 -11.46
CA GLY A 183 14.89 -52.68 -10.13
C GLY A 183 16.02 -52.76 -9.11
N ASP A 184 17.15 -53.39 -9.44
CA ASP A 184 18.24 -53.65 -8.48
C ASP A 184 19.36 -52.59 -8.52
N TYR A 185 19.20 -51.53 -9.31
CA TYR A 185 20.14 -50.41 -9.40
C TYR A 185 19.68 -49.24 -8.56
N GLU A 186 20.59 -48.72 -7.74
CA GLU A 186 20.42 -47.52 -6.93
C GLU A 186 21.19 -46.34 -7.54
N LEU A 187 20.54 -45.19 -7.71
CA LEU A 187 21.19 -43.97 -8.17
C LEU A 187 22.03 -43.38 -7.04
N VAL A 188 23.34 -43.24 -7.28
CA VAL A 188 24.27 -42.59 -6.35
C VAL A 188 24.39 -41.13 -6.78
N LEU A 189 23.77 -40.23 -6.00
CA LEU A 189 23.75 -38.80 -6.31
C LEU A 189 25.14 -38.16 -6.17
N ASP A 190 25.95 -38.61 -5.20
CA ASP A 190 27.26 -38.00 -4.89
C ASP A 190 28.31 -38.21 -5.99
N GLU A 191 28.22 -39.31 -6.75
CA GLU A 191 29.10 -39.63 -7.87
C GLU A 191 28.51 -39.18 -9.23
N SER A 192 27.25 -38.74 -9.24
CA SER A 192 26.55 -38.29 -10.45
C SER A 192 26.92 -36.86 -10.83
N VAL A 193 27.00 -36.58 -12.13
CA VAL A 193 27.35 -35.24 -12.65
C VAL A 193 26.08 -34.48 -13.00
N PHE A 194 25.92 -33.32 -12.37
CA PHE A 194 24.82 -32.38 -12.60
C PHE A 194 25.27 -31.16 -13.39
N SER A 195 24.34 -30.58 -14.15
CA SER A 195 24.50 -29.31 -14.86
C SER A 195 23.41 -28.34 -14.42
N GLU A 196 23.73 -27.06 -14.35
CA GLU A 196 22.75 -26.03 -14.04
C GLU A 196 21.77 -25.88 -15.20
N TRP A 197 20.50 -25.71 -14.85
CA TRP A 197 19.40 -25.62 -15.79
C TRP A 197 18.45 -24.51 -15.35
N GLN A 198 18.11 -23.63 -16.28
CA GLN A 198 17.14 -22.57 -16.03
C GLN A 198 16.32 -22.35 -17.29
N LYS A 199 15.04 -22.01 -17.13
CA LYS A 199 14.16 -21.66 -18.24
C LYS A 199 13.74 -20.20 -18.11
N ILE A 200 13.79 -19.47 -19.21
CA ILE A 200 13.31 -18.09 -19.32
C ILE A 200 12.23 -18.00 -20.40
N THR A 201 11.35 -17.00 -20.30
CA THR A 201 10.37 -16.69 -21.34
C THR A 201 10.74 -15.36 -21.99
N LEU A 202 10.94 -15.40 -23.31
CA LEU A 202 11.29 -14.24 -24.12
C LEU A 202 10.04 -13.75 -24.88
N GLN A 203 9.75 -12.45 -24.83
CA GLN A 203 8.58 -11.83 -25.45
C GLN A 203 8.99 -10.79 -26.52
N GLU A 204 8.14 -10.60 -27.53
CA GLU A 204 8.30 -9.55 -28.55
C GLU A 204 8.40 -8.15 -27.94
N LYS A 205 9.25 -7.31 -28.54
CA LYS A 205 9.36 -5.90 -28.17
C LYS A 205 8.06 -5.16 -28.51
N PRO A 206 7.62 -4.22 -27.64
CA PRO A 206 6.44 -3.39 -27.91
C PRO A 206 6.53 -2.57 -29.21
N GLU A 207 7.75 -2.20 -29.62
CA GLU A 207 8.04 -1.41 -30.82
C GLU A 207 7.75 -2.16 -32.13
N GLU A 208 7.83 -3.50 -32.11
CA GLU A 208 7.66 -4.37 -33.28
C GLU A 208 6.22 -4.92 -33.40
N LEU A 209 5.32 -4.53 -32.50
CA LEU A 209 3.96 -5.06 -32.45
C LEU A 209 3.07 -4.46 -33.55
N PRO A 210 2.42 -5.29 -34.38
CA PRO A 210 1.35 -4.83 -35.26
C PRO A 210 0.18 -4.28 -34.43
N PRO A 211 -0.45 -3.17 -34.84
CA PRO A 211 -1.51 -2.54 -34.07
C PRO A 211 -2.67 -3.51 -33.82
N GLY A 212 -3.04 -3.68 -32.55
CA GLY A 212 -4.18 -4.50 -32.11
C GLY A 212 -3.92 -5.98 -31.91
N GLN A 213 -2.67 -6.47 -32.05
CA GLN A 213 -2.33 -7.89 -31.86
C GLN A 213 -1.59 -8.15 -30.55
N LEU A 214 -1.82 -9.34 -29.97
CA LEU A 214 -1.10 -9.77 -28.76
C LEU A 214 0.36 -10.11 -29.08
N PRO A 215 1.31 -9.77 -28.17
CA PRO A 215 2.71 -10.13 -28.31
C PRO A 215 2.89 -11.65 -28.23
N ARG A 216 3.81 -12.19 -29.03
CA ARG A 216 4.20 -13.61 -28.93
C ARG A 216 5.36 -13.79 -27.96
N SER A 217 5.44 -14.99 -27.39
CA SER A 217 6.52 -15.38 -26.48
C SER A 217 7.02 -16.79 -26.80
N ILE A 218 8.32 -17.03 -26.60
CA ILE A 218 8.96 -18.34 -26.71
C ILE A 218 9.67 -18.71 -25.40
N GLU A 219 9.70 -20.00 -25.06
CA GLU A 219 10.51 -20.50 -23.96
C GLU A 219 11.95 -20.71 -24.42
N VAL A 220 12.90 -20.24 -23.63
CA VAL A 220 14.33 -20.40 -23.86
C VAL A 220 14.92 -21.17 -22.68
N VAL A 221 15.72 -22.19 -22.97
CA VAL A 221 16.43 -23.00 -21.96
C VAL A 221 17.89 -22.57 -21.90
N LEU A 222 18.34 -22.21 -20.71
CA LEU A 222 19.71 -21.85 -20.37
C LEU A 222 20.36 -23.03 -19.64
N LYS A 223 21.64 -23.29 -19.94
CA LYS A 223 22.42 -24.35 -19.33
C LYS A 223 23.79 -23.83 -18.90
N ASP A 224 24.33 -24.46 -17.86
CA ASP A 224 25.69 -24.22 -17.37
C ASP A 224 25.93 -22.71 -17.13
N ASP A 225 26.96 -22.11 -17.72
CA ASP A 225 27.38 -20.71 -17.52
C ASP A 225 26.38 -19.63 -17.97
N LEU A 226 25.36 -19.98 -18.76
CA LEU A 226 24.35 -19.01 -19.20
C LEU A 226 23.27 -18.75 -18.14
N VAL A 227 23.20 -19.57 -17.09
CA VAL A 227 22.21 -19.45 -16.01
C VAL A 227 22.47 -18.18 -15.18
N ASP A 228 21.41 -17.50 -14.76
CA ASP A 228 21.43 -16.26 -13.96
C ASP A 228 22.13 -15.04 -14.61
N THR A 229 22.41 -15.10 -15.91
CA THR A 229 23.01 -13.97 -16.67
C THR A 229 22.02 -12.83 -16.92
N VAL A 230 20.74 -13.16 -17.09
CA VAL A 230 19.65 -12.24 -17.48
C VAL A 230 18.65 -12.04 -16.36
N ARG A 231 18.01 -10.86 -16.30
CA ARG A 231 16.93 -10.57 -15.35
C ARG A 231 15.61 -10.27 -16.07
N PRO A 232 14.45 -10.51 -15.41
CA PRO A 232 13.17 -10.06 -15.94
C PRO A 232 13.19 -8.54 -16.23
N GLY A 233 12.79 -8.16 -17.44
CA GLY A 233 12.84 -6.80 -17.97
C GLY A 233 14.05 -6.50 -18.86
N ASP A 234 15.09 -7.35 -18.87
CA ASP A 234 16.24 -7.15 -19.75
C ASP A 234 15.87 -7.42 -21.22
N ARG A 235 16.36 -6.54 -22.11
CA ARG A 235 16.37 -6.75 -23.55
C ARG A 235 17.53 -7.67 -23.88
N VAL A 236 17.28 -8.78 -24.56
CA VAL A 236 18.31 -9.77 -24.85
C VAL A 236 18.21 -10.23 -26.29
N ILE A 237 19.37 -10.48 -26.89
CA ILE A 237 19.51 -11.23 -28.13
C ILE A 237 19.97 -12.62 -27.73
N VAL A 238 19.16 -13.63 -28.06
CA VAL A 238 19.46 -15.03 -27.78
C VAL A 238 19.79 -15.73 -29.09
N VAL A 239 21.01 -16.22 -29.21
CA VAL A 239 21.41 -17.16 -30.26
C VAL A 239 21.17 -18.57 -29.74
N GLY A 240 20.41 -19.38 -30.45
CA GLY A 240 20.07 -20.72 -29.99
C GLY A 240 19.49 -21.62 -31.06
N ILE A 241 19.31 -22.89 -30.70
CA ILE A 241 18.77 -23.92 -31.57
C ILE A 241 17.28 -24.05 -31.30
N LEU A 242 16.45 -23.93 -32.32
CA LEU A 242 15.00 -24.06 -32.17
C LEU A 242 14.60 -25.54 -32.12
N ASN A 243 14.14 -25.99 -30.96
CA ASN A 243 13.73 -27.37 -30.70
C ASN A 243 12.20 -27.51 -30.60
N VAL A 244 11.73 -28.75 -30.69
CA VAL A 244 10.33 -29.14 -30.48
C VAL A 244 10.21 -30.20 -29.40
N GLU A 245 9.21 -30.06 -28.52
CA GLU A 245 8.87 -31.00 -27.46
C GLU A 245 7.43 -31.51 -27.66
N GLU A 246 7.21 -32.79 -27.37
CA GLU A 246 5.89 -33.42 -27.37
C GLU A 246 5.04 -32.90 -26.21
N GLU A 247 3.83 -32.42 -26.49
CA GLU A 247 2.89 -32.04 -25.43
C GLU A 247 2.27 -33.32 -24.81
N LYS A 248 2.41 -33.49 -23.47
CA LYS A 248 2.02 -34.71 -22.71
C LYS A 248 0.53 -35.10 -22.77
N THR A 249 -0.28 -34.43 -23.58
CA THR A 249 -1.74 -34.59 -23.74
C THR A 249 -2.14 -35.38 -25.00
N LEU A 250 -1.37 -36.39 -25.38
CA LEU A 250 -1.73 -37.31 -26.46
C LEU A 250 -2.84 -38.27 -26.02
N ARG A 251 -4.10 -37.89 -26.26
CA ARG A 251 -5.21 -38.85 -26.41
C ARG A 251 -5.28 -39.25 -27.88
N LYS A 252 -5.57 -40.53 -28.17
CA LYS A 252 -5.66 -41.10 -29.55
C LYS A 252 -6.55 -40.31 -30.54
N ASP A 253 -7.44 -39.44 -30.06
CA ASP A 253 -8.39 -38.64 -30.85
C ASP A 253 -7.96 -37.19 -31.15
N ARG A 254 -6.71 -36.77 -30.88
CA ARG A 254 -6.26 -35.39 -31.15
C ARG A 254 -5.01 -35.34 -32.04
N PRO A 255 -4.88 -34.30 -32.87
CA PRO A 255 -3.68 -34.10 -33.68
C PRO A 255 -2.43 -33.98 -32.80
N PRO A 256 -1.26 -34.49 -33.24
CA PRO A 256 -0.01 -34.43 -32.50
C PRO A 256 0.54 -32.99 -32.53
N ILE A 257 0.17 -32.22 -31.52
CA ILE A 257 0.63 -30.83 -31.36
C ILE A 257 1.96 -30.85 -30.60
N PHE A 258 2.98 -30.24 -31.20
CA PHE A 258 4.32 -30.07 -30.62
C PHE A 258 4.52 -28.62 -30.19
N LYS A 259 5.22 -28.43 -29.07
CA LYS A 259 5.57 -27.10 -28.55
C LYS A 259 7.02 -26.79 -28.91
N THR A 260 7.27 -25.61 -29.48
CA THR A 260 8.64 -25.15 -29.78
C THR A 260 9.28 -24.48 -28.57
N PHE A 261 10.58 -24.71 -28.33
CA PHE A 261 11.40 -23.98 -27.37
C PHE A 261 12.79 -23.74 -27.96
N LEU A 262 13.47 -22.69 -27.53
CA LEU A 262 14.82 -22.36 -27.96
C LEU A 262 15.83 -22.89 -26.93
N GLU A 263 16.84 -23.61 -27.37
CA GLU A 263 17.99 -23.97 -26.54
C GLU A 263 19.09 -22.94 -26.75
N ALA A 264 19.38 -22.13 -25.72
CA ALA A 264 20.32 -21.01 -25.85
C ALA A 264 21.75 -21.52 -26.01
N ASN A 265 22.39 -21.11 -27.11
CA ASN A 265 23.82 -21.24 -27.29
C ASN A 265 24.56 -20.00 -26.77
N TYR A 266 24.02 -18.80 -26.95
CA TYR A 266 24.63 -17.57 -26.47
C TYR A 266 23.55 -16.54 -26.16
N ILE A 267 23.80 -15.72 -25.14
CA ILE A 267 22.90 -14.64 -24.74
C ILE A 267 23.70 -13.37 -24.62
N GLU A 268 23.14 -12.31 -25.20
CA GLU A 268 23.65 -10.96 -25.14
C GLU A 268 22.59 -10.05 -24.52
N THR A 269 22.91 -9.44 -23.38
CA THR A 269 22.04 -8.46 -22.73
C THR A 269 22.29 -7.07 -23.30
N VAL A 270 21.28 -6.47 -23.94
CA VAL A 270 21.33 -5.15 -24.57
C VAL A 270 21.19 -4.02 -23.52
N GLY A 271 21.81 -4.15 -22.35
CA GLY A 271 21.57 -3.18 -21.26
C GLY A 271 22.41 -3.31 -19.98
N LYS A 272 23.45 -4.14 -19.97
CA LYS A 272 24.49 -4.11 -18.94
C LYS A 272 25.82 -3.81 -19.64
N ASP A 273 25.96 -2.56 -20.05
CA ASP A 273 27.18 -1.78 -20.02
C ASP A 273 26.85 -0.43 -20.68
N ILE A 274 27.54 0.61 -20.24
CA ILE A 274 27.48 1.93 -20.87
C ILE A 274 27.72 1.71 -22.37
N PHE A 275 26.77 2.17 -23.21
CA PHE A 275 26.83 2.23 -24.67
C PHE A 275 28.18 1.82 -25.30
N GLU A 276 28.30 0.59 -25.79
CA GLU A 276 29.12 0.35 -26.98
C GLU A 276 28.26 0.67 -28.20
N VAL A 277 28.08 1.97 -28.46
CA VAL A 277 28.19 2.40 -29.85
C VAL A 277 29.68 2.22 -30.14
N GLU A 278 30.07 1.28 -30.99
CA GLU A 278 31.47 1.19 -31.43
C GLU A 278 31.83 2.54 -32.06
N ILE A 279 32.56 3.37 -31.31
CA ILE A 279 32.99 4.67 -31.79
C ILE A 279 34.09 4.37 -32.80
N THR A 280 33.78 4.50 -34.09
CA THR A 280 34.81 4.39 -35.13
C THR A 280 35.88 5.45 -34.88
N PRO A 281 37.15 5.25 -35.28
CA PRO A 281 38.18 6.29 -35.13
C PRO A 281 37.78 7.62 -35.79
N GLU A 282 36.94 7.57 -36.82
CA GLU A 282 36.35 8.74 -37.48
C GLU A 282 35.30 9.43 -36.60
N ASP A 283 34.44 8.68 -35.91
CA ASP A 283 33.45 9.23 -34.99
C ASP A 283 34.09 9.73 -33.70
N GLU A 284 35.16 9.09 -33.21
CA GLU A 284 35.95 9.60 -32.09
C GLU A 284 36.54 10.96 -32.44
N LYS A 285 37.13 11.07 -33.64
CA LYS A 285 37.64 12.35 -34.14
C LYS A 285 36.53 13.40 -34.25
N LYS A 286 35.36 13.06 -34.80
CA LYS A 286 34.20 13.98 -34.85
C LYS A 286 33.69 14.37 -33.47
N ILE A 287 33.66 13.44 -32.51
CA ILE A 287 33.23 13.70 -31.13
C ILE A 287 34.22 14.65 -30.45
N LEU A 288 35.52 14.44 -30.61
CA LEU A 288 36.56 15.31 -30.08
C LEU A 288 36.54 16.69 -30.75
N GLU A 289 36.35 16.75 -32.07
CA GLU A 289 36.15 18.01 -32.80
C GLU A 289 34.90 18.75 -32.30
N LEU A 290 33.77 18.06 -32.12
CA LEU A 290 32.53 18.64 -31.58
C LEU A 290 32.66 19.06 -30.11
N ALA A 291 33.36 18.28 -29.29
CA ALA A 291 33.61 18.58 -27.88
C ALA A 291 34.51 19.81 -27.69
N SER A 292 35.43 20.05 -28.65
CA SER A 292 36.30 21.23 -28.66
C SER A 292 35.57 22.53 -28.99
N ARG A 293 34.34 22.47 -29.53
CA ARG A 293 33.55 23.65 -29.87
C ARG A 293 33.01 24.35 -28.61
N SER A 294 33.14 25.67 -28.56
CA SER A 294 32.62 26.49 -27.47
C SER A 294 31.08 26.54 -27.40
N ASP A 295 30.37 26.22 -28.49
CA ASP A 295 28.90 26.26 -28.60
C ASP A 295 28.22 24.89 -28.45
N ILE A 296 28.95 23.83 -28.12
CA ILE A 296 28.46 22.45 -28.11
C ILE A 296 27.20 22.23 -27.24
N ARG A 297 27.12 22.91 -26.08
CA ARG A 297 25.95 22.82 -25.18
C ARG A 297 24.68 23.31 -25.87
N ASN A 298 24.78 24.39 -26.63
CA ASN A 298 23.63 24.96 -27.33
C ASN A 298 23.24 24.11 -28.55
N LEU A 299 24.22 23.50 -29.22
CA LEU A 299 23.97 22.52 -30.28
C LEU A 299 23.18 21.32 -29.76
N ILE A 300 23.60 20.71 -28.66
CA ILE A 300 22.89 19.57 -28.03
C ILE A 300 21.45 19.95 -27.68
N ILE A 301 21.24 21.12 -27.07
CA ILE A 301 19.90 21.60 -26.70
C ILE A 301 19.00 21.77 -27.94
N LYS A 302 19.53 22.32 -29.02
CA LYS A 302 18.79 22.51 -30.28
C LYS A 302 18.48 21.18 -30.98
N SER A 303 19.34 20.17 -30.82
CA SER A 303 19.14 18.83 -31.37
C SER A 303 18.03 18.04 -30.65
N ILE A 304 17.65 18.41 -29.41
CA ILE A 304 16.56 17.76 -28.69
C ILE A 304 15.21 18.26 -29.20
N ALA A 305 14.42 17.36 -29.80
CA ALA A 305 13.10 17.61 -30.38
C ALA A 305 13.09 18.85 -31.31
N PRO A 306 13.83 18.80 -32.44
CA PRO A 306 14.02 19.95 -33.33
C PRO A 306 12.72 20.42 -34.00
N SER A 307 11.73 19.53 -34.10
CA SER A 307 10.37 19.83 -34.60
C SER A 307 9.56 20.73 -33.68
N ILE A 308 9.99 20.96 -32.44
CA ILE A 308 9.31 21.81 -31.46
C ILE A 308 10.07 23.14 -31.34
N HIS A 309 9.43 24.22 -31.76
CA HIS A 309 9.96 25.58 -31.67
C HIS A 309 10.00 26.09 -30.22
N GLY A 310 11.11 26.68 -29.80
CA GLY A 310 11.30 27.25 -28.46
C GLY A 310 11.71 26.22 -27.38
N TYR A 311 11.35 26.50 -26.13
CA TYR A 311 11.59 25.65 -24.95
C TYR A 311 13.07 25.31 -24.66
N GLU A 312 14.00 26.23 -24.93
CA GLU A 312 15.43 25.95 -24.75
C GLU A 312 15.80 25.53 -23.32
N GLU A 313 15.20 26.12 -22.28
CA GLU A 313 15.46 25.72 -20.88
C GLU A 313 14.91 24.33 -20.55
N ILE A 314 13.76 23.96 -21.13
CA ILE A 314 13.17 22.62 -20.94
C ILE A 314 14.02 21.58 -21.66
N LYS A 315 14.46 21.88 -22.89
CA LYS A 315 15.36 21.03 -23.66
C LYS A 315 16.71 20.88 -22.97
N ARG A 316 17.21 21.93 -22.33
CA ARG A 316 18.42 21.89 -21.48
C ARG A 316 18.23 20.98 -20.28
N GLY A 317 17.10 21.07 -19.58
CA GLY A 317 16.76 20.14 -18.52
C GLY A 317 16.77 18.70 -19.03
N ILE A 318 16.04 18.43 -20.11
CA ILE A 318 15.98 17.10 -20.74
C ILE A 318 17.37 16.59 -21.15
N ALA A 319 18.26 17.46 -21.63
CA ALA A 319 19.65 17.11 -21.90
C ALA A 319 20.33 16.59 -20.61
N CYS A 320 20.23 17.33 -19.50
CA CYS A 320 20.79 16.89 -18.22
C CYS A 320 20.21 15.55 -17.74
N LEU A 321 18.91 15.29 -17.97
CA LEU A 321 18.30 13.99 -17.68
C LEU A 321 18.90 12.85 -18.52
N LEU A 322 19.11 13.08 -19.82
CA LEU A 322 19.64 12.07 -20.74
C LEU A 322 21.12 11.76 -20.46
N PHE A 323 21.91 12.76 -20.07
CA PHE A 323 23.31 12.55 -19.67
C PHE A 323 23.44 11.94 -18.27
N GLY A 324 22.49 12.22 -17.38
CA GLY A 324 22.49 11.72 -15.99
C GLY A 324 23.63 12.31 -15.13
N GLY A 325 23.62 11.95 -13.85
CA GLY A 325 24.72 12.24 -12.92
C GLY A 325 25.44 10.96 -12.49
N GLU A 326 26.65 11.11 -11.95
CA GLU A 326 27.45 9.97 -11.50
C GLU A 326 26.90 9.43 -10.16
N PRO A 327 26.44 8.16 -10.10
CA PRO A 327 26.04 7.55 -8.85
C PRO A 327 27.27 7.26 -7.99
N LYS A 328 27.30 7.78 -6.76
CA LYS A 328 28.46 7.64 -5.89
C LYS A 328 28.21 6.54 -4.87
N VAL A 329 28.97 5.46 -4.96
CA VAL A 329 28.99 4.42 -3.93
C VAL A 329 30.00 4.86 -2.88
N LEU A 330 29.49 5.15 -1.68
CA LEU A 330 30.31 5.49 -0.54
C LEU A 330 31.00 4.22 0.01
N PRO A 331 32.11 4.33 0.75
CA PRO A 331 32.89 3.19 1.24
C PRO A 331 32.12 2.24 2.20
N ASP A 332 30.94 2.65 2.65
CA ASP A 332 29.98 1.91 3.48
C ASP A 332 28.95 1.11 2.66
N GLY A 333 29.03 1.16 1.33
CA GLY A 333 28.08 0.50 0.43
C GLY A 333 26.81 1.32 0.16
N LEU A 334 26.66 2.52 0.74
CA LEU A 334 25.53 3.41 0.45
C LEU A 334 25.72 4.05 -0.93
N ARG A 335 24.76 3.79 -1.83
CA ARG A 335 24.73 4.34 -3.17
C ARG A 335 23.94 5.65 -3.19
N VAL A 336 24.64 6.77 -3.36
CA VAL A 336 24.03 8.06 -3.65
C VAL A 336 23.59 8.06 -5.10
N ARG A 337 22.33 8.45 -5.31
CA ARG A 337 21.67 8.45 -6.60
C ARG A 337 22.29 9.48 -7.55
N GLY A 338 22.60 9.05 -8.77
CA GLY A 338 23.07 9.90 -9.86
C GLY A 338 21.97 10.37 -10.81
N ASP A 339 20.84 9.66 -10.87
CA ASP A 339 19.78 9.93 -11.85
C ASP A 339 18.98 11.18 -11.52
N ILE A 340 18.72 12.03 -12.52
CA ILE A 340 17.95 13.27 -12.39
C ILE A 340 16.48 12.98 -12.73
N HIS A 341 15.52 13.52 -11.99
CA HIS A 341 14.11 13.46 -12.37
C HIS A 341 13.64 14.80 -12.92
N ILE A 342 12.88 14.77 -14.02
CA ILE A 342 12.37 15.96 -14.69
C ILE A 342 10.87 15.85 -14.87
N LEU A 343 10.21 16.96 -14.59
CA LEU A 343 8.79 17.15 -14.74
C LEU A 343 8.54 18.26 -15.77
N LEU A 344 7.65 17.99 -16.74
CA LEU A 344 7.20 18.97 -17.73
C LEU A 344 5.75 19.40 -17.46
N VAL A 345 5.57 20.59 -16.89
CA VAL A 345 4.24 21.20 -16.66
C VAL A 345 4.01 22.36 -17.62
N GLY A 346 2.80 22.49 -18.14
CA GLY A 346 2.39 23.56 -19.06
C GLY A 346 0.94 23.39 -19.50
N ASP A 347 0.47 24.19 -20.45
CA ASP A 347 -0.90 24.11 -20.95
C ASP A 347 -1.15 22.89 -21.86
N PRO A 348 -2.41 22.46 -22.07
CA PRO A 348 -2.73 21.45 -23.07
C PRO A 348 -2.33 21.93 -24.47
N GLY A 349 -1.83 21.02 -25.32
CA GLY A 349 -1.43 21.37 -26.69
C GLY A 349 -0.04 22.01 -26.83
N THR A 350 0.73 22.16 -25.75
CA THR A 350 2.10 22.74 -25.80
C THR A 350 3.20 21.73 -26.13
N ALA A 351 2.88 20.69 -26.90
CA ALA A 351 3.80 19.62 -27.34
C ALA A 351 4.51 18.79 -26.25
N LYS A 352 4.13 18.90 -24.97
CA LYS A 352 4.74 18.13 -23.85
C LYS A 352 4.74 16.62 -24.06
N SER A 353 3.62 16.03 -24.49
CA SER A 353 3.54 14.59 -24.77
C SER A 353 4.45 14.18 -25.93
N GLN A 354 4.71 15.11 -26.85
CA GLN A 354 5.57 14.87 -28.01
C GLN A 354 7.05 15.01 -27.65
N LEU A 355 7.40 15.92 -26.75
CA LEU A 355 8.70 15.96 -26.06
C LEU A 355 8.97 14.65 -25.32
N LEU A 356 8.02 14.15 -24.52
CA LEU A 356 8.21 12.90 -23.76
C LEU A 356 8.34 11.65 -24.65
N LYS A 357 7.57 11.57 -25.74
CA LYS A 357 7.71 10.49 -26.73
C LYS A 357 9.08 10.53 -27.42
N TYR A 358 9.58 11.73 -27.72
CA TYR A 358 10.91 11.91 -28.31
C TYR A 358 12.03 11.50 -27.32
N VAL A 359 11.91 11.88 -26.05
CA VAL A 359 12.83 11.43 -24.99
C VAL A 359 12.79 9.91 -24.83
N ALA A 360 11.61 9.30 -24.86
CA ALA A 360 11.46 7.85 -24.79
C ALA A 360 12.14 7.13 -25.97
N SER A 361 12.11 7.70 -27.18
CA SER A 361 12.82 7.13 -28.34
C SER A 361 14.35 7.28 -28.29
N ILE A 362 14.87 8.27 -27.56
CA ILE A 362 16.32 8.52 -27.46
C ILE A 362 16.94 7.80 -26.27
N ALA A 363 16.21 7.66 -25.16
CA ALA A 363 16.72 7.05 -23.95
C ALA A 363 16.90 5.52 -24.13
N PRO A 364 18.04 4.95 -23.71
CA PRO A 364 18.39 3.54 -23.95
C PRO A 364 17.47 2.55 -23.19
N ARG A 365 16.89 2.99 -22.07
CA ARG A 365 15.92 2.25 -21.27
C ARG A 365 14.73 3.15 -20.97
N SER A 366 13.65 3.01 -21.73
CA SER A 366 12.42 3.72 -21.48
C SER A 366 11.20 2.84 -21.75
N VAL A 367 10.15 3.02 -20.95
CA VAL A 367 8.84 2.41 -21.18
C VAL A 367 7.81 3.52 -21.16
N PHE A 368 7.17 3.77 -22.30
CA PHE A 368 6.09 4.75 -22.41
C PHE A 368 4.77 4.09 -22.01
N THR A 369 4.29 4.37 -20.79
CA THR A 369 2.99 3.90 -20.31
C THR A 369 1.98 5.03 -20.26
N THR A 370 0.72 4.69 -20.48
CA THR A 370 -0.41 5.62 -20.33
C THR A 370 -1.29 5.12 -19.21
N GLY A 371 -1.65 5.98 -18.26
CA GLY A 371 -2.33 5.58 -17.01
C GLY A 371 -3.69 4.89 -17.13
N LYS A 372 -4.21 4.59 -18.33
CA LYS A 372 -5.46 3.85 -18.54
C LYS A 372 -5.28 2.32 -18.70
N GLY A 373 -4.05 1.80 -18.85
CA GLY A 373 -3.79 0.40 -19.23
C GLY A 373 -2.94 -0.44 -18.27
N SER A 374 -2.66 0.05 -17.06
CA SER A 374 -1.72 -0.56 -16.11
C SER A 374 -2.44 -0.94 -14.80
N THR A 375 -2.05 -2.05 -14.15
CA THR A 375 -2.61 -2.59 -12.90
C THR A 375 -1.52 -2.68 -11.81
N ALA A 376 -1.85 -2.66 -10.51
CA ALA A 376 -0.85 -2.69 -9.41
C ALA A 376 0.17 -3.85 -9.48
N ALA A 377 -0.29 -5.07 -9.78
CA ALA A 377 0.57 -6.24 -9.96
C ALA A 377 1.32 -6.22 -11.31
N GLY A 378 0.68 -5.61 -12.33
CA GLY A 378 1.28 -5.32 -13.63
C GLY A 378 2.14 -4.06 -13.64
N LEU A 379 2.27 -3.34 -12.51
CA LEU A 379 3.13 -2.20 -12.24
C LEU A 379 4.30 -2.64 -11.35
N THR A 380 4.11 -3.38 -10.27
CA THR A 380 5.24 -3.75 -9.38
C THR A 380 5.93 -5.06 -9.81
N ALA A 381 5.67 -6.17 -9.15
CA ALA A 381 6.05 -7.51 -9.58
C ALA A 381 4.98 -8.48 -9.08
N ALA A 382 4.61 -9.47 -9.90
CA ALA A 382 3.60 -10.46 -9.60
C ALA A 382 4.23 -11.84 -9.42
N VAL A 383 3.78 -12.59 -8.41
CA VAL A 383 4.15 -14.00 -8.27
C VAL A 383 3.06 -14.85 -8.92
N VAL A 384 3.38 -15.51 -10.04
CA VAL A 384 2.45 -16.32 -10.83
C VAL A 384 2.77 -17.79 -10.65
N ARG A 385 1.75 -18.61 -10.39
CA ARG A 385 1.91 -20.06 -10.27
C ARG A 385 1.68 -20.75 -11.62
N GLU A 386 2.64 -21.55 -12.10
CA GLU A 386 2.48 -22.31 -13.35
C GLU A 386 1.56 -23.52 -13.13
N LYS A 387 0.63 -23.74 -14.08
CA LYS A 387 -0.43 -24.74 -13.96
C LYS A 387 0.05 -26.19 -14.14
N SER A 388 1.16 -26.39 -14.85
CA SER A 388 1.74 -27.70 -15.16
C SER A 388 2.66 -28.22 -14.05
N THR A 389 3.52 -27.36 -13.52
CA THR A 389 4.53 -27.70 -12.50
C THR A 389 4.07 -27.40 -11.07
N GLY A 390 3.12 -26.47 -10.91
CA GLY A 390 2.66 -26.01 -9.60
C GLY A 390 3.66 -25.09 -8.87
N GLU A 391 4.74 -24.68 -9.52
CA GLU A 391 5.78 -23.79 -9.00
C GLU A 391 5.40 -22.31 -9.16
N PHE A 392 6.04 -21.45 -8.38
CA PHE A 392 5.83 -20.01 -8.37
C PHE A 392 6.95 -19.28 -9.13
N TYR A 393 6.57 -18.30 -9.97
CA TYR A 393 7.46 -17.50 -10.81
C TYR A 393 7.25 -16.02 -10.53
N LEU A 394 8.30 -15.22 -10.69
CA LEU A 394 8.21 -13.77 -10.63
C LEU A 394 8.00 -13.20 -12.04
N GLU A 395 6.99 -12.35 -12.18
CA GLU A 395 6.67 -11.56 -13.37
C GLU A 395 6.85 -10.08 -13.02
N ALA A 396 7.71 -9.37 -13.74
CA ALA A 396 7.97 -7.94 -13.48
C ALA A 396 6.85 -7.06 -14.03
N GLY A 397 6.42 -6.06 -13.25
CA GLY A 397 5.42 -5.06 -13.64
C GLY A 397 6.03 -3.74 -14.12
N ALA A 398 5.21 -2.89 -14.73
CA ALA A 398 5.49 -1.61 -15.39
C ALA A 398 6.23 -0.52 -14.59
N LEU A 399 6.48 -0.70 -13.30
CA LEU A 399 7.01 0.21 -12.26
C LEU A 399 8.37 -0.31 -11.75
N VAL A 400 8.51 -1.64 -11.63
CA VAL A 400 9.83 -2.31 -11.71
C VAL A 400 10.43 -2.14 -13.11
N LEU A 401 9.58 -1.92 -14.12
CA LEU A 401 9.96 -1.51 -15.48
C LEU A 401 9.93 0.03 -15.69
N ALA A 402 9.35 0.85 -14.79
CA ALA A 402 9.32 2.33 -14.84
C ALA A 402 8.90 2.99 -13.49
N ASP A 403 9.85 3.34 -12.63
CA ASP A 403 9.62 3.79 -11.24
C ASP A 403 8.85 5.15 -11.07
N GLY A 404 7.83 5.21 -10.16
CA GLY A 404 7.20 6.43 -9.53
C GLY A 404 5.71 6.87 -9.84
N GLY A 405 4.71 6.68 -8.93
CA GLY A 405 3.29 7.16 -9.09
C GLY A 405 2.53 7.61 -7.81
N VAL A 406 1.33 8.26 -7.90
CA VAL A 406 0.57 8.89 -6.76
C VAL A 406 -0.98 8.79 -6.84
N ALA A 407 -1.68 8.58 -5.70
CA ALA A 407 -3.16 8.54 -5.57
C ALA A 407 -3.77 9.58 -4.59
N CYS A 408 -5.04 10.02 -4.78
CA CYS A 408 -5.72 11.03 -3.94
C CYS A 408 -7.27 10.92 -3.89
N LEU A 409 -7.93 11.60 -2.93
CA LEU A 409 -9.39 11.67 -2.71
C LEU A 409 -10.04 12.95 -3.28
N HIS A 410 -11.32 12.90 -3.65
CA HIS A 410 -12.10 14.10 -3.99
C HIS A 410 -12.39 15.02 -2.77
N PRO A 411 -12.44 16.36 -2.91
CA PRO A 411 -12.62 17.33 -1.82
C PRO A 411 -13.89 17.15 -0.98
N ASP A 412 -14.97 16.71 -1.63
CA ASP A 412 -16.27 16.51 -0.98
C ASP A 412 -16.37 15.15 -0.27
N THR A 413 -15.36 14.30 -0.37
CA THR A 413 -15.31 13.03 0.37
C THR A 413 -15.32 13.33 1.87
N ARG A 414 -16.31 12.74 2.57
CA ARG A 414 -16.43 12.86 4.03
C ARG A 414 -15.61 11.79 4.74
N ILE A 415 -14.94 12.20 5.81
CA ILE A 415 -14.16 11.35 6.70
C ILE A 415 -14.64 11.53 8.13
N LEU A 416 -14.36 10.55 8.99
CA LEU A 416 -14.61 10.66 10.42
C LEU A 416 -13.33 11.16 11.11
N ALA A 417 -13.29 12.45 11.47
CA ALA A 417 -12.13 13.10 12.11
C ALA A 417 -12.55 13.85 13.38
N ASN A 418 -11.80 13.69 14.47
CA ASN A 418 -12.06 14.27 15.79
C ASN A 418 -13.51 14.07 16.28
N GLY A 419 -14.08 12.89 16.02
CA GLY A 419 -15.47 12.57 16.36
C GLY A 419 -16.51 13.37 15.57
N LYS A 420 -16.15 13.93 14.40
CA LYS A 420 -17.06 14.65 13.50
C LYS A 420 -17.00 14.05 12.10
N TYR A 421 -18.13 14.06 11.39
CA TYR A 421 -18.21 13.60 10.01
C TYR A 421 -18.14 14.79 9.06
N VAL A 422 -16.94 15.05 8.52
CA VAL A 422 -16.57 16.29 7.84
C VAL A 422 -15.99 16.01 6.46
N ARG A 423 -16.09 16.98 5.54
CA ARG A 423 -15.41 16.88 4.25
C ARG A 423 -13.91 17.04 4.42
N VAL A 424 -13.13 16.28 3.67
CA VAL A 424 -11.66 16.32 3.75
C VAL A 424 -11.11 17.71 3.44
N LYS A 425 -11.72 18.46 2.51
CA LYS A 425 -11.33 19.84 2.20
C LYS A 425 -11.48 20.81 3.37
N ASP A 426 -12.47 20.60 4.24
CA ASP A 426 -12.79 21.50 5.36
C ASP A 426 -11.79 21.32 6.52
N LEU A 427 -10.93 20.30 6.46
CA LEU A 427 -9.85 20.05 7.41
C LEU A 427 -8.52 20.69 6.99
N PHE A 428 -8.41 21.09 5.72
CA PHE A 428 -7.20 21.66 5.16
C PHE A 428 -7.25 23.19 5.23
N ASP A 429 -6.26 23.79 5.86
CA ASP A 429 -6.08 25.22 5.99
C ASP A 429 -4.87 25.67 5.13
N PRO A 430 -5.10 26.40 4.03
CA PRO A 430 -4.02 26.87 3.15
C PRO A 430 -2.98 27.71 3.88
N ASP A 431 -3.38 28.49 4.88
CA ASP A 431 -2.50 29.44 5.59
C ASP A 431 -1.52 28.72 6.53
N ASN A 432 -1.88 27.52 6.98
CA ASN A 432 -1.08 26.66 7.86
C ASN A 432 -0.41 25.50 7.12
N SER A 433 -0.39 25.54 5.79
CA SER A 433 0.23 24.52 4.94
C SER A 433 1.57 24.98 4.38
N TYR A 434 2.47 24.04 4.14
CA TYR A 434 3.70 24.28 3.39
C TYR A 434 3.66 23.50 2.07
N LYS A 435 4.32 24.03 1.05
CA LYS A 435 4.45 23.37 -0.24
C LYS A 435 5.57 22.34 -0.16
N ALA A 436 5.25 21.12 -0.54
CA ALA A 436 6.19 20.04 -0.73
C ALA A 436 6.11 19.54 -2.18
N TYR A 437 7.17 18.87 -2.63
CA TYR A 437 7.23 18.25 -3.94
C TYR A 437 7.09 16.74 -3.80
N SER A 438 6.15 16.14 -4.53
CA SER A 438 6.01 14.68 -4.64
C SER A 438 5.64 14.34 -6.08
N HIS A 439 6.40 13.43 -6.69
CA HIS A 439 6.21 12.95 -8.07
C HIS A 439 6.10 14.06 -9.13
N GLY A 440 6.87 15.14 -8.94
CA GLY A 440 6.82 16.28 -9.84
C GLY A 440 5.50 17.05 -9.78
N GLU A 441 4.76 17.02 -8.68
CA GLU A 441 3.62 17.94 -8.52
C GLU A 441 3.73 18.67 -7.18
N VAL A 442 3.47 19.97 -7.22
CA VAL A 442 3.41 20.78 -6.00
C VAL A 442 2.20 20.29 -5.21
N VAL A 443 2.48 19.78 -4.03
CA VAL A 443 1.46 19.36 -3.08
C VAL A 443 1.56 20.20 -1.83
N ASP A 444 0.44 20.69 -1.37
CA ASP A 444 0.40 21.42 -0.11
C ASP A 444 0.23 20.38 1.01
N ILE A 445 1.12 20.41 1.98
CA ILE A 445 1.09 19.54 3.15
C ILE A 445 0.81 20.39 4.37
N GLN A 446 -0.13 19.94 5.19
CA GLN A 446 -0.42 20.51 6.48
C GLN A 446 -0.19 19.45 7.55
N GLU A 447 0.69 19.72 8.49
CA GLU A 447 0.83 18.90 9.70
C GLU A 447 -0.38 19.10 10.60
N VAL A 448 -1.01 18.00 10.99
CA VAL A 448 -2.21 18.01 11.82
C VAL A 448 -2.12 16.95 12.90
N LYS A 449 -2.97 17.03 13.91
CA LYS A 449 -3.18 15.94 14.88
C LYS A 449 -4.68 15.68 14.95
N LEU A 450 -5.15 14.78 14.09
CA LEU A 450 -6.57 14.45 13.97
C LEU A 450 -6.82 12.99 14.36
N ASP A 451 -7.78 12.74 15.25
CA ASP A 451 -8.22 11.39 15.56
C ASP A 451 -9.15 10.90 14.44
N VAL A 452 -8.70 9.94 13.63
CA VAL A 452 -9.46 9.30 12.55
C VAL A 452 -9.81 7.85 12.89
N ALA A 453 -10.90 7.34 12.33
CA ALA A 453 -11.22 5.92 12.42
C ALA A 453 -10.51 5.14 11.31
N ALA A 454 -9.78 4.08 11.67
CA ALA A 454 -9.02 3.22 10.77
C ALA A 454 -9.27 1.75 11.12
N ILE A 455 -9.17 0.85 10.15
CA ILE A 455 -9.24 -0.60 10.40
C ILE A 455 -7.83 -1.16 10.58
N ASN A 456 -7.63 -2.00 11.57
CA ASN A 456 -6.40 -2.76 11.71
C ASN A 456 -6.51 -4.04 10.86
N PRO A 457 -5.70 -4.21 9.79
CA PRO A 457 -5.83 -5.33 8.85
C PRO A 457 -5.52 -6.70 9.50
N VAL A 458 -4.82 -6.73 10.64
CA VAL A 458 -4.47 -7.97 11.34
C VAL A 458 -5.67 -8.53 12.10
N ASN A 459 -6.41 -7.67 12.82
CA ASN A 459 -7.52 -8.10 13.69
C ASN A 459 -8.91 -7.75 13.12
N MET A 460 -8.97 -7.02 12.00
CA MET A 460 -10.17 -6.51 11.34
C MET A 460 -11.07 -5.64 12.23
N LYS A 461 -10.51 -5.02 13.28
CA LYS A 461 -11.20 -4.10 14.20
C LYS A 461 -10.95 -2.65 13.83
N ILE A 462 -11.92 -1.79 14.15
CA ILE A 462 -11.81 -0.36 13.91
C ILE A 462 -11.33 0.35 15.16
N GLU A 463 -10.28 1.13 15.01
CA GLU A 463 -9.57 1.82 16.07
C GLU A 463 -9.51 3.32 15.77
N LYS A 464 -9.37 4.14 16.82
CA LYS A 464 -9.08 5.57 16.67
C LYS A 464 -7.57 5.74 16.59
N VAL A 465 -7.09 6.27 15.48
CA VAL A 465 -5.66 6.52 15.23
C VAL A 465 -5.45 7.98 14.90
N LYS A 466 -4.27 8.51 15.21
CA LYS A 466 -3.93 9.91 14.92
C LYS A 466 -3.39 10.03 13.50
N ALA A 467 -4.08 10.78 12.65
CA ALA A 467 -3.53 11.30 11.42
C ALA A 467 -2.57 12.46 11.73
N THR A 468 -1.39 12.46 11.11
CA THR A 468 -0.32 13.43 11.36
C THR A 468 -0.17 14.46 10.24
N ALA A 469 -0.68 14.20 9.04
CA ALA A 469 -0.66 15.15 7.93
C ALA A 469 -1.88 15.04 7.02
N ILE A 470 -2.24 16.15 6.39
CA ILE A 470 -3.19 16.22 5.28
C ILE A 470 -2.45 16.78 4.08
N ARG A 471 -2.63 16.12 2.94
CA ARG A 471 -2.07 16.51 1.65
C ARG A 471 -3.16 17.06 0.76
N ARG A 472 -2.86 18.13 0.03
CA ARG A 472 -3.70 18.69 -1.04
C ARG A 472 -2.88 18.76 -2.33
N LYS A 473 -3.46 18.32 -3.44
CA LYS A 473 -2.80 18.24 -4.74
C LYS A 473 -3.76 18.70 -5.83
N LEU A 474 -3.29 19.39 -6.87
CA LEU A 474 -4.12 19.69 -8.02
C LEU A 474 -4.22 18.45 -8.94
N TRP A 475 -5.43 18.07 -9.34
CA TRP A 475 -5.70 16.95 -10.23
C TRP A 475 -6.43 17.41 -11.48
N LYS A 476 -6.01 16.90 -12.64
CA LYS A 476 -6.69 17.07 -13.93
C LYS A 476 -6.78 15.71 -14.60
N GLY A 477 -7.96 15.10 -14.61
CA GLY A 477 -8.14 13.76 -15.16
C GLY A 477 -9.50 13.16 -14.85
N GLU A 478 -9.62 11.85 -14.98
CA GLU A 478 -10.82 11.11 -14.61
C GLU A 478 -10.78 10.77 -13.11
N LEU A 479 -11.91 10.93 -12.43
CA LEU A 479 -12.19 10.36 -11.12
C LEU A 479 -13.22 9.27 -11.26
N ILE A 480 -13.18 8.27 -10.38
CA ILE A 480 -14.13 7.18 -10.34
C ILE A 480 -15.04 7.39 -9.15
N ARG A 481 -16.35 7.48 -9.42
CA ARG A 481 -17.40 7.46 -8.41
C ARG A 481 -17.92 6.03 -8.27
N LEU A 482 -17.70 5.44 -7.10
CA LEU A 482 -18.29 4.16 -6.71
C LEU A 482 -19.54 4.43 -5.87
N ARG A 483 -20.68 3.88 -6.27
CA ARG A 483 -21.88 3.83 -5.43
C ARG A 483 -22.06 2.44 -4.85
N PHE A 484 -22.31 2.39 -3.55
CA PHE A 484 -22.47 1.16 -2.82
C PHE A 484 -23.93 0.86 -2.50
N ARG A 485 -24.23 -0.41 -2.24
CA ARG A 485 -25.60 -0.86 -1.95
C ARG A 485 -26.15 -0.30 -0.66
N SER A 486 -25.31 0.03 0.31
CA SER A 486 -25.74 0.76 1.51
C SER A 486 -26.33 2.14 1.21
N GLY A 487 -26.06 2.69 0.02
CA GLY A 487 -26.45 4.04 -0.41
C GLY A 487 -25.33 5.06 -0.26
N HIS A 488 -24.18 4.68 0.31
CA HIS A 488 -22.96 5.50 0.35
C HIS A 488 -22.30 5.56 -1.02
N GLU A 489 -21.47 6.57 -1.22
CA GLU A 489 -20.63 6.70 -2.41
C GLU A 489 -19.29 7.32 -2.05
N ILE A 490 -18.29 7.03 -2.86
CA ILE A 490 -16.96 7.61 -2.74
C ILE A 490 -16.43 7.98 -4.13
N ILE A 491 -15.69 9.08 -4.21
CA ILE A 491 -15.08 9.58 -5.44
C ILE A 491 -13.57 9.63 -5.23
N LEU A 492 -12.84 8.89 -6.06
CA LEU A 492 -11.42 8.61 -5.89
C LEU A 492 -10.69 8.72 -7.23
N THR A 493 -9.38 8.91 -7.18
CA THR A 493 -8.54 8.66 -8.37
C THR A 493 -8.56 7.16 -8.72
N PRO A 494 -8.41 6.78 -10.00
CA PRO A 494 -8.41 5.38 -10.43
C PRO A 494 -7.40 4.50 -9.66
N ASP A 495 -6.24 5.06 -9.35
CA ASP A 495 -5.11 4.35 -8.72
C ASP A 495 -5.25 4.23 -7.19
N HIS A 496 -6.32 4.78 -6.61
CA HIS A 496 -6.52 4.72 -5.17
C HIS A 496 -6.88 3.29 -4.74
N LEU A 497 -6.41 2.85 -3.57
CA LEU A 497 -6.61 1.48 -3.10
C LEU A 497 -7.77 1.38 -2.12
N LEU A 498 -8.64 0.40 -2.35
CA LEU A 498 -9.68 -0.06 -1.43
C LEU A 498 -9.47 -1.55 -1.10
N ILE A 499 -9.95 -2.01 0.04
CA ILE A 499 -9.86 -3.44 0.38
C ILE A 499 -10.98 -4.20 -0.34
N ASP A 500 -10.61 -5.15 -1.19
CA ASP A 500 -11.55 -6.07 -1.82
C ASP A 500 -12.21 -7.00 -0.78
N GLY A 501 -13.53 -7.03 -0.80
CA GLY A 501 -14.34 -7.81 0.14
C GLY A 501 -14.27 -9.32 -0.08
N SER A 502 -13.78 -9.78 -1.23
CA SER A 502 -13.70 -11.22 -1.55
C SER A 502 -12.38 -11.83 -1.07
N THR A 503 -11.28 -11.11 -1.28
CA THR A 503 -9.90 -11.55 -1.00
C THR A 503 -9.29 -10.93 0.26
N LEU A 504 -9.84 -9.82 0.78
CA LEU A 504 -9.23 -8.95 1.81
C LEU A 504 -7.90 -8.32 1.39
N GLN A 505 -7.61 -8.25 0.09
CA GLN A 505 -6.41 -7.59 -0.44
C GLN A 505 -6.71 -6.18 -0.93
N TRP A 506 -5.68 -5.33 -1.01
CA TRP A 506 -5.80 -4.00 -1.61
C TRP A 506 -5.99 -4.13 -3.12
N LYS A 507 -7.00 -3.44 -3.65
CA LYS A 507 -7.38 -3.41 -5.05
C LYS A 507 -7.56 -1.96 -5.49
N GLU A 508 -7.08 -1.63 -6.69
CA GLU A 508 -7.24 -0.29 -7.26
C GLU A 508 -8.69 -0.02 -7.63
N VAL A 509 -9.14 1.22 -7.42
CA VAL A 509 -10.49 1.67 -7.74
C VAL A 509 -10.82 1.47 -9.22
N GLY A 510 -9.83 1.63 -10.11
CA GLY A 510 -9.95 1.41 -11.55
C GLY A 510 -10.37 0.00 -11.94
N GLU A 511 -10.09 -1.01 -11.10
CA GLU A 511 -10.39 -2.41 -11.37
C GLU A 511 -11.75 -2.87 -10.83
N PHE A 512 -12.44 -2.06 -10.04
CA PHE A 512 -13.75 -2.42 -9.48
C PHE A 512 -14.84 -2.40 -10.54
N LYS A 513 -15.67 -3.44 -10.55
CA LYS A 513 -16.86 -3.56 -11.41
C LYS A 513 -18.13 -3.58 -10.58
N ALA A 514 -19.24 -3.18 -11.20
CA ALA A 514 -20.56 -3.32 -10.58
C ALA A 514 -20.83 -4.81 -10.30
N GLY A 515 -21.01 -5.19 -9.03
CA GLY A 515 -20.95 -6.59 -8.64
C GLY A 515 -20.00 -6.87 -7.48
N ASP A 516 -18.84 -6.21 -7.51
CA ASP A 516 -17.73 -6.45 -6.58
C ASP A 516 -18.09 -6.06 -5.14
N LEU A 517 -17.37 -6.63 -4.19
CA LEU A 517 -17.52 -6.38 -2.76
C LEU A 517 -16.35 -5.52 -2.27
N VAL A 518 -16.64 -4.56 -1.39
CA VAL A 518 -15.64 -3.70 -0.73
C VAL A 518 -15.82 -3.82 0.78
N VAL A 519 -14.71 -3.81 1.51
CA VAL A 519 -14.76 -3.77 2.97
C VAL A 519 -15.19 -2.39 3.45
N ALA A 520 -16.27 -2.37 4.24
CA ALA A 520 -16.81 -1.17 4.85
C ALA A 520 -16.88 -1.35 6.38
N PRO A 521 -16.74 -0.27 7.16
CA PRO A 521 -16.86 -0.34 8.61
C PRO A 521 -18.30 -0.66 9.00
N LEU A 522 -18.54 -1.70 9.81
CA LEU A 522 -19.85 -2.00 10.38
C LEU A 522 -20.03 -1.34 11.75
N LYS A 523 -18.94 -1.19 12.49
CA LYS A 523 -18.92 -0.63 13.85
C LYS A 523 -17.99 0.57 13.94
N LEU A 524 -18.50 1.70 14.39
CA LEU A 524 -17.67 2.88 14.66
C LEU A 524 -17.18 2.88 16.11
N PRO A 525 -16.00 3.49 16.40
CA PRO A 525 -15.50 3.64 17.75
C PRO A 525 -16.49 4.40 18.65
N SER A 526 -16.65 3.95 19.90
CA SER A 526 -17.50 4.65 20.88
C SER A 526 -16.91 6.01 21.27
N VAL A 527 -17.79 6.92 21.71
CA VAL A 527 -17.38 8.20 22.33
C VAL A 527 -18.03 8.28 23.70
N LYS A 528 -17.19 8.48 24.71
CA LYS A 528 -17.59 8.59 26.12
C LYS A 528 -17.63 10.04 26.60
N ASP A 529 -16.96 10.93 25.89
CA ASP A 529 -16.86 12.34 26.25
C ASP A 529 -18.20 13.05 26.08
N LYS A 530 -18.64 13.74 27.12
CA LYS A 530 -19.89 14.50 27.12
C LYS A 530 -19.70 15.83 26.41
N VAL A 531 -20.71 16.22 25.63
CA VAL A 531 -20.74 17.54 24.98
C VAL A 531 -21.36 18.56 25.94
N TYR A 532 -20.51 19.36 26.58
CA TYR A 532 -20.96 20.44 27.47
C TYR A 532 -21.45 21.64 26.67
N ILE A 533 -22.53 22.26 27.16
CA ILE A 533 -23.15 23.43 26.51
C ILE A 533 -22.14 24.59 26.46
N LEU A 534 -21.34 24.78 27.51
CA LEU A 534 -20.32 25.82 27.58
C LEU A 534 -19.25 25.67 26.48
N ASP A 535 -18.94 24.44 26.06
CA ASP A 535 -17.91 24.16 25.05
C ASP A 535 -18.39 24.53 23.64
N ILE A 536 -19.67 24.36 23.36
CA ILE A 536 -20.23 24.51 22.01
C ILE A 536 -20.81 25.90 21.73
N LEU A 537 -21.05 26.72 22.76
CA LEU A 537 -21.66 28.04 22.58
C LEU A 537 -20.75 29.02 21.83
N PRO A 538 -21.31 29.95 21.03
CA PRO A 538 -20.52 30.97 20.33
C PRO A 538 -19.90 32.00 21.27
N ASP A 539 -18.68 32.46 21.00
CA ASP A 539 -17.95 33.39 21.87
C ASP A 539 -18.68 34.71 22.15
N LYS A 540 -19.47 35.18 21.18
CA LYS A 540 -20.24 36.44 21.26
C LYS A 540 -21.46 36.36 22.18
N TRP A 541 -21.91 35.17 22.55
CA TRP A 541 -23.06 35.00 23.45
C TRP A 541 -22.72 35.49 24.85
N LEU A 542 -23.75 35.80 25.63
CA LEU A 542 -23.63 36.27 26.99
C LEU A 542 -23.89 35.13 27.98
N VAL A 543 -23.07 35.08 29.03
CA VAL A 543 -23.25 34.27 30.23
C VAL A 543 -23.69 35.22 31.35
N LYS A 544 -24.79 34.85 32.02
CA LYS A 544 -25.27 35.55 33.20
C LYS A 544 -25.18 34.64 34.42
N LEU A 545 -24.30 35.02 35.34
CA LEU A 545 -24.05 34.28 36.58
C LEU A 545 -25.09 34.64 37.66
N SER A 546 -25.46 33.66 38.48
CA SER A 546 -26.25 33.85 39.70
C SER A 546 -25.45 34.63 40.76
N LYS A 547 -26.10 35.08 41.83
CA LYS A 547 -25.41 35.78 42.94
C LYS A 547 -24.35 34.88 43.58
N GLU A 548 -24.69 33.62 43.84
CA GLU A 548 -23.79 32.61 44.40
C GLU A 548 -22.60 32.32 43.49
N GLU A 549 -22.85 32.13 42.18
CA GLU A 549 -21.80 31.89 41.18
C GLU A 549 -20.84 33.08 41.11
N LYS A 550 -21.33 34.31 41.23
CA LYS A 550 -20.48 35.51 41.25
C LYS A 550 -19.57 35.57 42.48
N GLU A 551 -20.09 35.29 43.67
CA GLU A 551 -19.29 35.31 44.91
C GLU A 551 -18.24 34.19 44.92
N GLU A 552 -18.56 33.01 44.39
CA GLU A 552 -17.57 31.93 44.23
C GLU A 552 -16.45 32.34 43.25
N LEU A 553 -16.80 32.88 42.09
CA LEU A 553 -15.81 33.32 41.11
C LEU A 553 -14.96 34.47 41.65
N LYS A 554 -15.55 35.40 42.40
CA LYS A 554 -14.87 36.51 43.06
C LYS A 554 -13.88 36.01 44.11
N SER A 555 -14.26 35.02 44.92
CA SER A 555 -13.38 34.38 45.90
C SER A 555 -12.18 33.73 45.21
N GLU A 556 -12.39 33.04 44.10
CA GLU A 556 -11.32 32.38 43.35
C GLU A 556 -10.39 33.38 42.63
N ILE A 557 -10.92 34.53 42.20
CA ILE A 557 -10.11 35.63 41.65
C ILE A 557 -9.24 36.26 42.73
N LEU A 558 -9.79 36.55 43.92
CA LEU A 558 -9.06 37.18 45.02
C LEU A 558 -7.94 36.29 45.60
N ARG A 559 -8.02 34.96 45.40
CA ARG A 559 -6.92 34.04 45.72
C ARG A 559 -5.69 34.20 44.83
N ARG A 560 -5.86 34.70 43.60
CA ARG A 560 -4.78 34.77 42.59
C ARG A 560 -4.39 36.17 42.17
N PHE A 561 -5.24 37.16 42.42
CA PHE A 561 -5.04 38.57 42.06
C PHE A 561 -5.10 39.43 43.31
N LYS A 562 -4.27 40.49 43.38
CA LYS A 562 -4.20 41.35 44.57
C LYS A 562 -5.50 42.10 44.83
N ASN A 563 -6.23 42.46 43.78
CA ASN A 563 -7.55 43.09 43.86
C ASN A 563 -8.33 42.92 42.54
N LEU A 564 -9.64 43.19 42.58
CA LEU A 564 -10.52 43.09 41.41
C LEU A 564 -10.17 44.09 40.29
N ALA A 565 -9.51 45.21 40.61
CA ALA A 565 -9.13 46.21 39.62
C ALA A 565 -8.00 45.70 38.71
N GLU A 566 -7.05 44.93 39.25
CA GLU A 566 -5.99 44.25 38.50
C GLU A 566 -6.59 43.21 37.53
N PHE A 567 -7.51 42.38 38.04
CA PHE A 567 -8.25 41.40 37.23
C PHE A 567 -9.03 42.08 36.09
N ASN A 568 -9.77 43.15 36.39
CA ASN A 568 -10.58 43.87 35.41
C ASN A 568 -9.72 44.48 34.29
N ARG A 569 -8.53 45.01 34.63
CA ARG A 569 -7.56 45.52 33.64
C ARG A 569 -7.01 44.40 32.77
N LYS A 570 -6.61 43.27 33.36
CA LYS A 570 -6.01 42.14 32.63
C LYS A 570 -6.96 41.54 31.59
N TYR A 571 -8.22 41.32 31.96
CA TYR A 571 -9.19 40.66 31.09
C TYR A 571 -10.12 41.64 30.33
N LYS A 572 -9.93 42.95 30.51
CA LYS A 572 -10.77 44.01 29.92
C LYS A 572 -12.25 43.74 30.15
N VAL A 573 -12.61 43.52 31.41
CA VAL A 573 -13.99 43.27 31.87
C VAL A 573 -14.50 44.51 32.60
N SER A 574 -15.82 44.76 32.50
CA SER A 574 -16.45 45.87 33.22
C SER A 574 -16.26 45.71 34.73
N ARG A 575 -16.09 46.84 35.43
CA ARG A 575 -16.05 46.88 36.90
C ARG A 575 -17.31 46.24 37.51
N ASP A 576 -18.42 46.28 36.78
CA ASP A 576 -19.72 45.78 37.23
C ASP A 576 -20.03 44.34 36.79
N PHE A 577 -19.05 43.58 36.27
CA PHE A 577 -19.30 42.20 35.86
C PHE A 577 -19.68 41.31 37.06
N LEU A 578 -18.91 41.41 38.15
CA LEU A 578 -19.09 40.65 39.38
C LEU A 578 -20.10 41.28 40.35
N SER A 579 -20.62 42.47 40.06
CA SER A 579 -21.68 43.14 40.82
C SER A 579 -22.98 43.22 40.00
N GLY A 580 -24.14 43.34 40.66
CA GLY A 580 -25.43 43.58 39.99
C GLY A 580 -25.83 42.60 38.87
N LYS A 581 -26.44 43.13 37.80
CA LYS A 581 -26.98 42.36 36.65
C LYS A 581 -25.96 42.15 35.50
N GLY A 582 -24.68 42.43 35.71
CA GLY A 582 -23.63 42.32 34.69
C GLY A 582 -23.57 40.94 34.04
N ALA A 583 -23.35 40.93 32.72
CA ALA A 583 -23.15 39.73 31.91
C ALA A 583 -21.79 39.81 31.21
N ILE A 584 -21.24 38.65 30.86
CA ILE A 584 -19.94 38.53 30.19
C ILE A 584 -20.08 37.70 28.92
N THR A 585 -19.29 38.01 27.90
CA THR A 585 -19.23 37.19 26.70
C THR A 585 -18.64 35.80 27.02
N VAL A 586 -19.23 34.74 26.48
CA VAL A 586 -18.79 33.34 26.64
C VAL A 586 -17.29 33.20 26.35
N GLY A 587 -16.77 33.83 25.28
CA GLY A 587 -15.35 33.75 24.93
C GLY A 587 -14.41 34.28 26.02
N LYS A 588 -14.71 35.46 26.57
CA LYS A 588 -13.97 36.02 27.71
C LYS A 588 -14.12 35.15 28.96
N PHE A 589 -15.33 34.65 29.22
CA PHE A 589 -15.60 33.80 30.38
C PHE A 589 -14.79 32.49 30.33
N ARG A 590 -14.76 31.80 29.19
CA ARG A 590 -13.94 30.59 28.98
C ARG A 590 -12.45 30.88 29.20
N ARG A 591 -11.95 32.00 28.69
CA ARG A 591 -10.54 32.41 28.89
C ARG A 591 -10.22 32.64 30.37
N ILE A 592 -11.08 33.36 31.09
CA ILE A 592 -10.93 33.59 32.54
C ILE A 592 -10.89 32.26 33.29
N LEU A 593 -11.84 31.36 33.03
CA LEU A 593 -11.91 30.07 33.71
C LEU A 593 -10.69 29.17 33.42
N LYS A 594 -10.15 29.21 32.19
CA LYS A 594 -8.94 28.47 31.81
C LYS A 594 -7.69 29.04 32.49
N ASP A 595 -7.51 30.36 32.51
CA ASP A 595 -6.38 31.01 33.16
C ASP A 595 -6.43 30.83 34.69
N LEU A 596 -7.62 30.73 35.26
CA LEU A 596 -7.86 30.36 36.65
C LEU A 596 -7.83 28.83 36.90
N GLN A 597 -7.62 28.00 35.88
CA GLN A 597 -7.59 26.52 35.97
C GLN A 597 -8.84 25.89 36.64
N ILE A 598 -9.99 26.56 36.58
CA ILE A 598 -11.27 26.10 37.16
C ILE A 598 -12.29 25.69 36.08
N TYR A 599 -11.90 25.71 34.81
CA TYR A 599 -12.76 25.40 33.67
C TYR A 599 -13.50 24.07 33.80
N GLU A 600 -12.79 23.01 34.20
CA GLU A 600 -13.33 21.66 34.33
C GLU A 600 -14.44 21.56 35.40
N LYS A 601 -14.31 22.32 36.49
CA LYS A 601 -15.34 22.42 37.54
C LYS A 601 -16.58 23.19 37.07
N TRP A 602 -16.38 24.21 36.23
CA TRP A 602 -17.45 25.12 35.83
C TRP A 602 -18.23 24.65 34.61
N LYS A 603 -17.63 23.90 33.68
CA LYS A 603 -18.33 23.38 32.50
C LYS A 603 -19.43 22.37 32.83
N THR A 604 -19.35 21.72 33.99
CA THR A 604 -20.34 20.75 34.47
C THR A 604 -21.56 21.41 35.12
N ARG A 605 -21.58 22.74 35.25
CA ARG A 605 -22.66 23.49 35.91
C ARG A 605 -23.68 24.01 34.90
N PRO A 606 -24.99 23.94 35.22
CA PRO A 606 -26.01 24.62 34.44
C PRO A 606 -25.88 26.13 34.64
N LEU A 607 -25.57 26.88 33.58
CA LEU A 607 -25.46 28.34 33.61
C LEU A 607 -26.54 28.98 32.73
N THR A 608 -26.72 30.28 32.89
CA THR A 608 -27.67 31.06 32.10
C THR A 608 -26.99 31.64 30.87
N TYR A 609 -27.49 31.31 29.68
CA TYR A 609 -26.89 31.69 28.40
C TYR A 609 -27.88 32.43 27.49
N GLY A 610 -27.39 33.37 26.67
CA GLY A 610 -28.24 33.97 25.65
C GLY A 610 -27.46 34.72 24.56
N PRO A 611 -28.00 34.81 23.34
CA PRO A 611 -27.40 35.61 22.27
C PRO A 611 -27.53 37.13 22.52
N TYR A 612 -28.47 37.53 23.39
CA TYR A 612 -28.79 38.92 23.71
C TYR A 612 -29.06 39.06 25.22
N SER A 613 -29.63 40.19 25.66
CA SER A 613 -30.02 40.43 27.06
C SER A 613 -30.96 39.36 27.63
N ARG A 614 -31.80 38.75 26.79
CA ARG A 614 -32.63 37.61 27.16
C ARG A 614 -31.78 36.34 27.17
N CYS A 615 -31.54 35.81 28.37
CA CYS A 615 -30.80 34.57 28.60
C CYS A 615 -31.73 33.50 29.19
N GLU A 616 -31.40 32.23 28.95
CA GLU A 616 -32.15 31.05 29.36
C GLU A 616 -31.22 30.12 30.15
N ARG A 617 -31.76 29.43 31.16
CA ARG A 617 -31.04 28.44 31.96
C ARG A 617 -31.70 27.09 31.73
N LEU A 618 -30.91 26.08 31.37
CA LEU A 618 -31.34 24.69 31.36
C LEU A 618 -30.96 24.06 32.70
N LYS A 619 -31.69 23.02 33.13
CA LYS A 619 -31.34 22.22 34.33
C LYS A 619 -30.05 21.42 34.14
N VAL A 620 -29.64 21.25 32.89
CA VAL A 620 -28.50 20.42 32.47
C VAL A 620 -27.34 21.28 31.95
N ALA A 621 -26.13 20.80 32.14
CA ALA A 621 -24.89 21.46 31.69
C ALA A 621 -24.32 20.89 30.38
N TYR A 622 -24.80 19.72 29.98
CA TYR A 622 -24.37 18.98 28.79
C TYR A 622 -25.59 18.39 28.08
N ILE A 623 -25.39 17.88 26.87
CA ILE A 623 -26.45 17.23 26.10
C ILE A 623 -26.77 15.88 26.74
N THR A 624 -27.85 15.82 27.54
CA THR A 624 -28.31 14.56 28.17
C THR A 624 -29.12 13.72 27.18
N PRO A 625 -29.35 12.42 27.45
CA PRO A 625 -30.19 11.57 26.61
C PRO A 625 -31.62 12.11 26.42
N GLU A 626 -32.21 12.73 27.44
CA GLU A 626 -33.56 13.30 27.39
C GLU A 626 -33.62 14.56 26.52
N LEU A 627 -32.61 15.43 26.65
CA LEU A 627 -32.46 16.60 25.76
C LEU A 627 -32.22 16.16 24.32
N ALA A 628 -31.35 15.16 24.12
CA ALA A 628 -31.08 14.60 22.80
C ALA A 628 -32.32 13.94 22.18
N TYR A 629 -33.12 13.22 22.97
CA TYR A 629 -34.41 12.67 22.56
C TYR A 629 -35.37 13.75 22.08
N PHE A 630 -35.53 14.84 22.85
CA PHE A 630 -36.35 15.97 22.43
C PHE A 630 -35.86 16.57 21.09
N LEU A 631 -34.55 16.80 20.96
CA LEU A 631 -33.97 17.35 19.73
C LEU A 631 -34.11 16.39 18.53
N GLY A 632 -34.02 15.08 18.76
CA GLY A 632 -34.26 14.04 17.75
C GLY A 632 -35.73 13.99 17.32
N PHE A 633 -36.66 14.15 18.26
CA PHE A 633 -38.09 14.23 17.97
C PHE A 633 -38.43 15.47 17.11
N VAL A 634 -37.85 16.62 17.46
CA VAL A 634 -37.96 17.85 16.64
C VAL A 634 -37.31 17.66 15.27
N TYR A 635 -36.26 16.84 15.15
CA TYR A 635 -35.64 16.56 13.85
C TYR A 635 -36.53 15.69 12.94
N GLY A 636 -37.32 14.77 13.51
CA GLY A 636 -38.20 13.89 12.74
C GLY A 636 -39.49 14.55 12.25
N ASP A 637 -40.27 15.13 13.17
CA ASP A 637 -41.62 15.69 12.89
C ASP A 637 -41.76 17.19 13.22
N GLY A 638 -40.69 17.82 13.70
CA GLY A 638 -40.68 19.21 14.11
C GLY A 638 -40.01 20.17 13.12
N TRP A 639 -40.04 21.45 13.47
CA TRP A 639 -39.31 22.50 12.77
C TRP A 639 -38.77 23.54 13.75
N ALA A 640 -37.63 24.15 13.40
CA ALA A 640 -37.08 25.31 14.11
C ALA A 640 -36.90 26.46 13.12
N ARG A 641 -37.54 27.61 13.38
CA ARG A 641 -37.42 28.82 12.54
C ARG A 641 -36.98 30.02 13.37
N ARG A 642 -36.03 30.77 12.83
CA ARG A 642 -35.53 32.02 13.41
C ARG A 642 -36.24 33.22 12.76
N GLN A 643 -36.84 34.08 13.57
CA GLN A 643 -37.45 35.35 13.17
C GLN A 643 -36.84 36.47 14.01
N GLY A 644 -35.83 37.15 13.46
CA GLY A 644 -35.06 38.17 14.18
C GLY A 644 -34.41 37.61 15.45
N LYS A 645 -34.79 38.15 16.62
CA LYS A 645 -34.28 37.73 17.94
C LYS A 645 -35.03 36.52 18.54
N LYS A 646 -36.13 36.06 17.93
CA LYS A 646 -36.94 34.92 18.41
C LYS A 646 -36.62 33.66 17.59
N VAL A 647 -36.54 32.51 18.26
CA VAL A 647 -36.38 31.21 17.61
C VAL A 647 -37.53 30.33 18.05
N ARG A 648 -38.48 30.08 17.15
CA ARG A 648 -39.64 29.24 17.41
C ARG A 648 -39.33 27.81 17.00
N ILE A 649 -39.57 26.89 17.91
CA ILE A 649 -39.53 25.45 17.70
C ILE A 649 -40.97 24.96 17.79
N GLY A 650 -41.41 24.16 16.81
CA GLY A 650 -42.75 23.61 16.77
C GLY A 650 -42.71 22.12 16.42
N VAL A 651 -43.59 21.35 17.04
CA VAL A 651 -43.82 19.92 16.77
C VAL A 651 -45.32 19.72 16.64
N VAL A 652 -45.75 19.03 15.60
CA VAL A 652 -47.16 18.64 15.42
C VAL A 652 -47.22 17.13 15.59
N GLN A 653 -48.11 16.64 16.46
CA GLN A 653 -48.31 15.20 16.61
C GLN A 653 -49.79 14.83 16.74
N SER A 654 -50.19 13.72 16.12
CA SER A 654 -51.57 13.23 16.19
C SER A 654 -51.93 12.77 17.60
N LYS A 655 -53.17 13.04 18.03
CA LYS A 655 -53.71 12.53 19.30
C LYS A 655 -53.77 10.99 19.37
N VAL A 656 -53.69 10.28 18.24
CA VAL A 656 -53.56 8.80 18.22
C VAL A 656 -52.27 8.34 18.92
N HIS A 657 -51.25 9.21 18.99
CA HIS A 657 -49.92 8.92 19.55
C HIS A 657 -49.73 9.53 20.96
N VAL A 658 -50.70 9.34 21.87
CA VAL A 658 -50.69 9.92 23.23
C VAL A 658 -49.42 9.58 24.01
N LYS A 659 -48.97 8.32 23.96
CA LYS A 659 -47.78 7.87 24.72
C LYS A 659 -46.49 8.58 24.27
N GLN A 660 -46.36 8.86 22.97
CA GLN A 660 -45.24 9.63 22.43
C GLN A 660 -45.26 11.07 22.94
N ILE A 661 -46.45 11.70 22.96
CA ILE A 661 -46.64 13.07 23.45
C ILE A 661 -46.31 13.16 24.94
N GLU A 662 -46.78 12.22 25.77
CA GLU A 662 -46.44 12.17 27.19
C GLU A 662 -44.94 11.98 27.44
N THR A 663 -44.29 11.12 26.65
CA THR A 663 -42.83 10.90 26.76
C THR A 663 -42.06 12.16 26.36
N LEU A 664 -42.52 12.87 25.33
CA LEU A 664 -41.94 14.16 24.92
C LEU A 664 -42.09 15.21 26.02
N ARG A 665 -43.25 15.30 26.68
CA ARG A 665 -43.48 16.21 27.82
C ARG A 665 -42.53 15.88 28.99
N LYS A 666 -42.46 14.61 29.39
CA LYS A 666 -41.57 14.14 30.47
C LYS A 666 -40.09 14.43 30.15
N ALA A 667 -39.67 14.18 28.91
CA ALA A 667 -38.33 14.50 28.45
C ALA A 667 -38.06 16.01 28.55
N PHE A 668 -38.98 16.86 28.10
CA PHE A 668 -38.85 18.32 28.16
C PHE A 668 -38.73 18.86 29.60
N GLU A 669 -39.58 18.38 30.51
CA GLU A 669 -39.59 18.79 31.92
C GLU A 669 -38.30 18.40 32.67
N SER A 670 -37.59 17.36 32.21
CA SER A 670 -36.35 16.90 32.82
C SER A 670 -35.19 17.90 32.66
N PHE A 671 -35.14 18.66 31.57
CA PHE A 671 -34.04 19.58 31.27
C PHE A 671 -34.45 21.06 31.26
N TYR A 672 -35.75 21.37 31.24
CA TYR A 672 -36.29 22.73 31.17
C TYR A 672 -37.22 23.01 32.37
N ASP A 673 -37.18 24.23 32.93
CA ASP A 673 -38.00 24.62 34.09
C ASP A 673 -39.46 24.96 33.73
N GLY A 674 -39.75 25.28 32.47
CA GLY A 674 -41.09 25.62 31.98
C GLY A 674 -41.86 24.42 31.41
N LYS A 675 -43.16 24.62 31.13
CA LYS A 675 -44.00 23.68 30.40
C LYS A 675 -43.96 23.94 28.90
N LEU A 676 -44.09 22.88 28.10
CA LEU A 676 -44.24 22.97 26.66
C LEU A 676 -45.62 23.59 26.35
N LYS A 677 -45.69 24.64 25.52
CA LYS A 677 -46.98 25.27 25.18
C LYS A 677 -47.66 24.44 24.10
N GLU A 678 -48.91 24.06 24.32
CA GLU A 678 -49.63 23.16 23.43
C GLU A 678 -50.98 23.76 23.02
N CYS A 679 -51.39 23.53 21.77
CA CYS A 679 -52.69 23.91 21.25
C CYS A 679 -53.26 22.74 20.44
N GLU A 680 -54.57 22.52 20.53
CA GLU A 680 -55.23 21.50 19.71
C GLU A 680 -55.57 22.06 18.32
N LEU A 681 -55.33 21.26 17.28
CA LEU A 681 -55.62 21.57 15.90
C LEU A 681 -56.46 20.44 15.30
N ARG A 682 -57.57 20.79 14.62
CA ARG A 682 -58.31 19.86 13.76
C ARG A 682 -57.93 20.13 12.32
N THR A 683 -57.48 19.09 11.62
CA THR A 683 -57.08 19.19 10.20
C THR A 683 -57.92 18.20 9.39
N GLU A 684 -58.63 18.70 8.38
CA GLU A 684 -59.42 17.89 7.46
C GLU A 684 -58.63 17.69 6.17
N SER A 685 -58.53 16.44 5.71
CA SER A 685 -57.76 16.08 4.52
C SER A 685 -58.53 15.07 3.67
N ILE A 686 -58.53 15.25 2.35
CA ILE A 686 -59.20 14.34 1.43
C ILE A 686 -58.20 13.25 1.03
N LEU A 687 -58.41 12.04 1.53
CA LEU A 687 -57.60 10.86 1.23
C LEU A 687 -58.47 9.86 0.47
N ARG A 688 -58.11 9.55 -0.79
CA ARG A 688 -58.85 8.60 -1.65
C ARG A 688 -60.36 8.87 -1.75
N ARG A 689 -60.75 10.14 -1.91
CA ARG A 689 -62.15 10.63 -2.03
C ARG A 689 -63.00 10.57 -0.75
N SER A 690 -62.41 10.25 0.41
CA SER A 690 -63.05 10.37 1.72
C SER A 690 -62.42 11.50 2.55
N LEU A 691 -63.26 12.25 3.27
CA LEU A 691 -62.84 13.33 4.15
C LEU A 691 -62.37 12.74 5.48
N VAL A 692 -61.06 12.80 5.73
CA VAL A 692 -60.43 12.28 6.95
C VAL A 692 -60.09 13.47 7.84
N SER A 693 -60.76 13.57 8.99
CA SER A 693 -60.43 14.53 10.04
C SER A 693 -59.38 13.94 10.97
N SER A 694 -58.36 14.72 11.28
CA SER A 694 -57.28 14.36 12.20
C SER A 694 -57.19 15.39 13.33
N GLU A 695 -57.22 14.91 14.57
CA GLU A 695 -56.96 15.73 15.75
C GLU A 695 -55.47 15.69 16.07
N ASN A 696 -54.83 16.87 16.08
CA ASN A 696 -53.40 17.03 16.27
C ASN A 696 -53.13 17.97 17.45
N ILE A 697 -52.04 17.73 18.17
CA ILE A 697 -51.50 18.63 19.19
C ILE A 697 -50.30 19.35 18.59
N PHE A 698 -50.34 20.69 18.61
CA PHE A 698 -49.23 21.54 18.23
C PHE A 698 -48.50 22.04 19.47
N SER A 699 -47.31 21.49 19.70
CA SER A 699 -46.42 21.88 20.78
C SER A 699 -45.40 22.89 20.26
N HIS A 700 -45.29 24.06 20.90
CA HIS A 700 -44.36 25.10 20.47
C HIS A 700 -43.62 25.78 21.62
N LEU A 701 -42.42 26.27 21.31
CA LEU A 701 -41.54 26.95 22.26
C LEU A 701 -40.77 28.06 21.54
N ASN A 702 -40.50 29.15 22.25
CA ASN A 702 -39.55 30.17 21.79
C ASN A 702 -38.30 30.13 22.66
N SER A 703 -37.23 29.51 22.16
CA SER A 703 -35.96 29.35 22.86
C SER A 703 -34.78 29.48 21.88
N PRO A 704 -34.02 30.59 21.90
CA PRO A 704 -32.80 30.72 21.12
C PRO A 704 -31.72 29.70 21.51
N LEU A 705 -31.66 29.30 22.79
CA LEU A 705 -30.68 28.31 23.25
C LEU A 705 -30.98 26.92 22.70
N LEU A 706 -32.20 26.41 22.86
CA LEU A 706 -32.59 25.11 22.29
C LEU A 706 -32.55 25.13 20.76
N GLY A 707 -32.90 26.25 20.14
CA GLY A 707 -32.77 26.44 18.70
C GLY A 707 -31.31 26.34 18.24
N PHE A 708 -30.38 26.92 18.99
CA PHE A 708 -28.94 26.77 18.73
C PHE A 708 -28.48 25.32 18.92
N LEU A 709 -28.92 24.63 19.98
CA LEU A 709 -28.56 23.23 20.22
C LEU A 709 -29.11 22.29 19.12
N TYR A 710 -30.35 22.51 18.69
CA TYR A 710 -30.94 21.82 17.53
C TYR A 710 -30.09 22.05 16.27
N GLU A 711 -29.77 23.32 15.97
CA GLU A 711 -28.93 23.68 14.83
C GLU A 711 -27.52 23.08 14.95
N TYR A 712 -26.93 23.06 16.14
CA TYR A 712 -25.61 22.50 16.38
C TYR A 712 -25.56 21.01 16.04
N ILE A 713 -26.57 20.23 16.46
CA ILE A 713 -26.65 18.79 16.18
C ILE A 713 -27.00 18.52 14.72
N THR A 714 -27.96 19.25 14.14
CA THR A 714 -28.59 18.88 12.86
C THR A 714 -27.96 19.52 11.63
N ARG A 715 -27.26 20.64 11.76
CA ARG A 715 -26.61 21.32 10.61
C ARG A 715 -25.47 20.49 10.01
N ASP A 716 -25.14 20.82 8.76
CA ASP A 716 -24.03 20.23 7.99
C ASP A 716 -24.08 18.69 7.91
N SER A 717 -25.29 18.17 7.71
CA SER A 717 -25.60 16.74 7.63
C SER A 717 -25.18 15.97 8.88
N LEU A 718 -25.66 16.41 10.04
CA LEU A 718 -25.45 15.76 11.35
C LEU A 718 -23.98 15.68 11.78
N LYS A 719 -23.12 16.56 11.26
CA LYS A 719 -21.67 16.60 11.53
C LYS A 719 -21.33 16.48 13.01
N ASN A 720 -22.01 17.24 13.87
CA ASN A 720 -21.73 17.25 15.31
C ASN A 720 -22.47 16.15 16.08
N SER A 721 -23.47 15.47 15.49
CA SER A 721 -24.12 14.32 16.13
C SER A 721 -23.13 13.19 16.41
N PHE A 722 -22.07 13.06 15.61
CA PHE A 722 -20.99 12.11 15.82
C PHE A 722 -20.16 12.40 17.09
N SER A 723 -20.19 13.63 17.60
CA SER A 723 -19.46 14.05 18.80
C SER A 723 -20.22 13.82 20.09
N LEU A 724 -21.53 13.53 20.02
CA LEU A 724 -22.33 13.17 21.18
C LEU A 724 -21.79 11.90 21.83
N ASP A 725 -21.94 11.74 23.14
CA ASP A 725 -21.65 10.48 23.80
C ASP A 725 -22.68 9.41 23.41
N ASP A 726 -22.34 8.13 23.64
CA ASP A 726 -23.16 6.99 23.23
C ASP A 726 -24.60 7.05 23.82
N GLU A 727 -24.77 7.56 25.04
CA GLU A 727 -26.10 7.63 25.67
C GLU A 727 -26.94 8.77 25.11
N ALA A 728 -26.35 9.95 24.92
CA ALA A 728 -27.02 11.06 24.24
C ALA A 728 -27.44 10.69 22.81
N LEU A 729 -26.57 10.01 22.05
CA LEU A 729 -26.89 9.60 20.69
C LEU A 729 -28.02 8.54 20.64
N LYS A 730 -28.08 7.60 21.59
CA LYS A 730 -29.22 6.67 21.73
C LYS A 730 -30.53 7.41 21.97
N GLY A 731 -30.50 8.43 22.84
CA GLY A 731 -31.64 9.31 23.07
C GLY A 731 -32.10 10.00 21.78
N PHE A 732 -31.16 10.59 21.04
CA PHE A 732 -31.44 11.23 19.75
C PHE A 732 -32.08 10.27 18.74
N ILE A 733 -31.51 9.09 18.52
CA ILE A 733 -32.05 8.07 17.59
C ILE A 733 -33.45 7.61 18.05
N ALA A 734 -33.67 7.45 19.36
CA ALA A 734 -34.97 7.10 19.91
C ALA A 734 -36.03 8.18 19.61
N GLY A 735 -35.68 9.47 19.74
CA GLY A 735 -36.58 10.58 19.41
C GLY A 735 -36.93 10.61 17.93
N VAL A 736 -35.95 10.33 17.06
CA VAL A 736 -36.17 10.20 15.61
C VAL A 736 -37.06 9.00 15.27
N LEU A 737 -36.89 7.87 15.98
CA LEU A 737 -37.72 6.68 15.79
C LEU A 737 -39.18 6.92 16.21
N ASP A 738 -39.40 7.54 17.37
CA ASP A 738 -40.73 7.76 17.93
C ASP A 738 -41.55 8.83 17.18
N SER A 739 -40.88 9.80 16.56
CA SER A 739 -41.48 10.73 15.61
C SER A 739 -41.74 10.03 14.27
N ASN A 740 -40.72 9.93 13.43
CA ASN A 740 -40.86 9.62 12.01
C ASN A 740 -40.38 8.19 11.62
N GLY A 741 -40.11 7.34 12.61
CA GLY A 741 -39.77 5.94 12.40
C GLY A 741 -41.00 5.04 12.25
N CYS A 742 -41.03 4.19 11.22
CA CYS A 742 -42.05 3.17 11.04
C CYS A 742 -41.48 1.79 11.39
N ILE A 743 -42.18 1.04 12.23
CA ILE A 743 -41.86 -0.37 12.51
C ILE A 743 -43.00 -1.19 11.93
N SER A 744 -42.69 -2.03 10.95
CA SER A 744 -43.66 -2.93 10.30
C SER A 744 -43.24 -4.37 10.49
N ILE A 745 -44.22 -5.25 10.73
CA ILE A 745 -44.01 -6.70 10.79
C ILE A 745 -44.47 -7.26 9.46
N LYS A 746 -43.55 -7.88 8.71
CA LYS A 746 -43.85 -8.53 7.44
C LYS A 746 -43.82 -10.04 7.60
N THR A 747 -44.93 -10.70 7.32
CA THR A 747 -45.02 -12.16 7.26
C THR A 747 -44.45 -12.68 5.93
N SER A 748 -43.59 -13.69 6.02
CA SER A 748 -43.05 -14.44 4.88
C SER A 748 -43.26 -15.94 5.13
N PHE A 749 -43.16 -16.77 4.08
CA PHE A 749 -43.19 -18.24 4.19
C PHE A 749 -42.16 -18.81 5.19
N LYS A 750 -41.11 -18.05 5.51
CA LYS A 750 -40.03 -18.40 6.45
C LYS A 750 -40.17 -17.77 7.85
N GLY A 751 -41.25 -17.04 8.15
CA GLY A 751 -41.54 -16.39 9.44
C GLY A 751 -41.84 -14.88 9.36
N GLU A 752 -42.05 -14.26 10.52
CA GLU A 752 -42.29 -12.81 10.69
C GLU A 752 -40.97 -12.02 10.74
N VAL A 753 -40.85 -10.96 9.93
CA VAL A 753 -39.66 -10.11 9.86
C VAL A 753 -40.00 -8.68 10.26
N PHE A 754 -39.26 -8.13 11.21
CA PHE A 754 -39.34 -6.72 11.55
C PHE A 754 -38.60 -5.87 10.52
N HIS A 755 -39.30 -4.89 9.98
CA HIS A 755 -38.77 -3.87 9.09
C HIS A 755 -38.88 -2.53 9.79
N VAL A 756 -37.73 -1.93 10.10
CA VAL A 756 -37.67 -0.57 10.64
C VAL A 756 -37.28 0.37 9.50
N GLU A 757 -38.08 1.40 9.26
CA GLU A 757 -37.83 2.41 8.23
C GLU A 757 -37.85 3.81 8.86
N PHE A 758 -36.84 4.62 8.56
CA PHE A 758 -36.85 6.06 8.88
C PHE A 758 -37.08 6.86 7.61
N LEU A 759 -37.96 7.87 7.70
CA LEU A 759 -38.36 8.75 6.59
C LEU A 759 -37.92 10.19 6.86
N LEU A 760 -36.61 10.43 6.92
CA LEU A 760 -36.06 11.67 7.47
C LEU A 760 -36.03 12.84 6.50
N SER A 761 -35.52 12.62 5.28
CA SER A 761 -35.24 13.70 4.35
C SER A 761 -35.33 13.28 2.90
N ARG A 762 -35.36 14.28 2.01
CA ARG A 762 -35.02 14.14 0.59
C ARG A 762 -33.51 14.20 0.35
N ASP A 763 -32.77 14.75 1.32
CA ASP A 763 -31.33 14.97 1.23
C ASP A 763 -30.54 13.69 1.53
N LEU A 764 -30.01 13.08 0.47
CA LEU A 764 -29.21 11.86 0.53
C LEU A 764 -27.97 11.98 1.43
N GLU A 765 -27.36 13.17 1.56
CA GLU A 765 -26.19 13.32 2.45
C GLU A 765 -26.58 13.18 3.92
N ARG A 766 -27.73 13.73 4.32
CA ARG A 766 -28.25 13.58 5.69
C ARG A 766 -28.60 12.14 5.98
N ASP A 767 -29.21 11.46 5.02
CA ASP A 767 -29.57 10.04 5.18
C ASP A 767 -28.33 9.15 5.27
N ARG A 768 -27.28 9.44 4.49
CA ARG A 768 -25.95 8.79 4.58
C ARG A 768 -25.32 9.03 5.94
N ALA A 769 -25.30 10.27 6.41
CA ALA A 769 -24.77 10.60 7.73
C ALA A 769 -25.56 9.91 8.86
N PHE A 770 -26.89 9.86 8.77
CA PHE A 770 -27.72 9.15 9.76
C PHE A 770 -27.48 7.64 9.71
N ALA A 771 -27.37 7.04 8.52
CA ALA A 771 -26.99 5.64 8.37
C ALA A 771 -25.61 5.34 8.94
N MET A 772 -24.65 6.27 8.83
CA MET A 772 -23.35 6.18 9.50
C MET A 772 -23.43 6.26 11.02
N LEU A 773 -24.29 7.14 11.58
CA LEU A 773 -24.48 7.21 13.03
C LEU A 773 -24.98 5.90 13.62
N LEU A 774 -25.86 5.18 12.91
CA LEU A 774 -26.36 3.87 13.34
C LEU A 774 -25.24 2.83 13.48
N ARG A 775 -24.16 2.94 12.68
CA ARG A 775 -23.00 2.04 12.77
C ARG A 775 -22.26 2.13 14.11
N ARG A 776 -22.41 3.22 14.86
CA ARG A 776 -21.85 3.34 16.21
C ARG A 776 -22.43 2.33 17.20
N PHE A 777 -23.62 1.79 16.91
CA PHE A 777 -24.28 0.76 17.69
C PHE A 777 -24.35 -0.59 16.95
N ASP A 778 -23.46 -0.82 15.97
CA ASP A 778 -23.38 -2.07 15.22
C ASP A 778 -24.70 -2.38 14.47
N ILE A 779 -25.25 -1.35 13.81
CA ILE A 779 -26.50 -1.43 13.05
C ILE A 779 -26.22 -1.07 11.60
N TYR A 780 -26.44 -2.03 10.71
CA TYR A 780 -26.45 -1.77 9.27
C TYR A 780 -27.83 -1.25 8.82
N ALA A 781 -27.82 -0.14 8.09
CA ALA A 781 -29.01 0.42 7.45
C ALA A 781 -28.77 0.64 5.96
N ARG A 782 -29.80 0.40 5.15
CA ARG A 782 -29.78 0.61 3.70
C ARG A 782 -30.62 1.82 3.33
N ILE A 783 -30.06 2.73 2.53
CA ILE A 783 -30.79 3.87 1.99
C ILE A 783 -31.44 3.46 0.67
N ILE A 784 -32.72 3.78 0.53
CA ILE A 784 -33.50 3.55 -0.68
C ILE A 784 -34.12 4.88 -1.08
N SER A 785 -33.71 5.39 -2.24
CA SER A 785 -34.29 6.60 -2.81
C SER A 785 -35.76 6.36 -3.16
N GLY A 786 -36.63 7.29 -2.78
CA GLY A 786 -38.05 7.29 -3.12
C GLY A 786 -38.46 8.64 -3.68
N ASP A 787 -39.62 8.69 -4.36
CA ASP A 787 -40.05 9.88 -5.11
C ASP A 787 -40.27 11.12 -4.23
N ASN A 788 -40.68 10.93 -2.97
CA ASN A 788 -40.98 12.02 -2.04
C ASN A 788 -40.04 12.11 -0.84
N VAL A 789 -39.61 10.99 -0.26
CA VAL A 789 -38.70 10.96 0.91
C VAL A 789 -37.88 9.68 0.78
N ASN A 790 -36.58 9.75 1.08
CA ASN A 790 -35.73 8.57 1.09
C ASN A 790 -36.06 7.69 2.30
N LYS A 791 -35.89 6.38 2.15
CA LYS A 791 -36.15 5.40 3.21
C LYS A 791 -34.84 4.83 3.72
N ILE A 792 -34.55 5.01 5.00
CA ILE A 792 -33.44 4.34 5.68
C ILE A 792 -34.00 3.07 6.31
N ARG A 793 -33.73 1.92 5.69
CA ARG A 793 -34.33 0.63 6.02
C ARG A 793 -33.36 -0.28 6.76
N ILE A 794 -33.82 -0.87 7.86
CA ILE A 794 -33.14 -1.89 8.65
C ILE A 794 -34.01 -3.15 8.65
N THR A 795 -33.45 -4.28 8.20
CA THR A 795 -34.16 -5.56 8.09
C THR A 795 -33.41 -6.74 8.69
N GLY A 796 -32.13 -6.56 9.06
CA GLY A 796 -31.29 -7.65 9.51
C GLY A 796 -31.63 -8.12 10.92
N ARG A 797 -31.58 -9.45 11.17
CA ARG A 797 -31.84 -10.05 12.49
C ARG A 797 -31.07 -9.35 13.62
N GLU A 798 -29.74 -9.33 13.51
CA GLU A 798 -28.89 -8.79 14.56
C GLU A 798 -28.93 -7.25 14.57
N ASP A 799 -29.10 -6.62 13.40
CA ASP A 799 -29.17 -5.16 13.27
C ASP A 799 -30.42 -4.59 13.96
N VAL A 800 -31.60 -5.22 13.79
CA VAL A 800 -32.84 -4.81 14.49
C VAL A 800 -32.72 -5.06 15.99
N LYS A 801 -32.15 -6.20 16.40
CA LYS A 801 -31.91 -6.52 17.81
C LYS A 801 -30.96 -5.51 18.47
N ASN A 802 -29.89 -5.10 17.78
CA ASN A 802 -28.96 -4.07 18.24
C ASN A 802 -29.63 -2.71 18.34
N LEU A 803 -30.45 -2.32 17.35
CA LEU A 803 -31.25 -1.09 17.42
C LEU A 803 -32.18 -1.10 18.63
N VAL A 804 -32.98 -2.17 18.79
CA VAL A 804 -33.90 -2.33 19.92
C VAL A 804 -33.13 -2.23 21.23
N LYS A 805 -32.01 -2.95 21.39
CA LYS A 805 -31.17 -2.88 22.58
C LYS A 805 -30.66 -1.46 22.85
N ALA A 806 -30.27 -0.72 21.81
CA ALA A 806 -29.75 0.63 21.93
C ALA A 806 -30.81 1.64 22.37
N VAL A 807 -32.03 1.59 21.80
CA VAL A 807 -33.06 2.61 22.05
C VAL A 807 -34.12 2.22 23.08
N ARG A 808 -34.22 0.95 23.50
CA ARG A 808 -35.31 0.42 24.38
C ARG A 808 -35.54 1.23 25.65
N LYS A 809 -34.49 1.82 26.23
CA LYS A 809 -34.61 2.66 27.44
C LYS A 809 -35.45 3.92 27.17
N TYR A 810 -35.27 4.53 26.01
CA TYR A 810 -35.79 5.85 25.66
C TYR A 810 -37.04 5.79 24.76
N SER A 811 -37.07 4.89 23.77
CA SER A 811 -38.15 4.82 22.78
C SER A 811 -39.44 4.18 23.32
N VAL A 812 -40.57 4.75 22.94
CA VAL A 812 -41.92 4.21 23.17
C VAL A 812 -42.24 3.08 22.20
N LYS A 813 -42.02 3.29 20.88
CA LYS A 813 -42.39 2.31 19.83
C LYS A 813 -41.73 0.94 20.03
N VAL A 814 -40.52 0.93 20.58
CA VAL A 814 -39.76 -0.32 20.80
C VAL A 814 -40.24 -1.10 22.03
N LYS A 815 -40.78 -0.42 23.05
CA LYS A 815 -41.28 -1.08 24.27
C LYS A 815 -42.52 -1.93 23.99
N GLU A 816 -43.25 -1.62 22.91
CA GLU A 816 -44.48 -2.30 22.50
C GLU A 816 -44.24 -3.48 21.55
N LEU A 817 -42.99 -3.78 21.18
CA LEU A 817 -42.69 -4.86 20.25
C LEU A 817 -42.72 -6.25 20.92
N PRO A 818 -43.36 -7.27 20.27
CA PRO A 818 -43.36 -8.62 20.79
C PRO A 818 -41.97 -9.29 20.71
N PRO A 819 -41.71 -10.33 21.53
CA PRO A 819 -40.43 -11.06 21.50
C PRO A 819 -40.20 -11.76 20.15
N MET A 820 -39.01 -11.56 19.59
CA MET A 820 -38.65 -12.01 18.25
C MET A 820 -38.49 -13.55 18.17
N LYS A 821 -39.31 -14.25 17.37
CA LYS A 821 -39.24 -15.73 17.24
C LYS A 821 -38.40 -16.23 16.05
N HIS A 822 -38.50 -15.64 14.86
CA HIS A 822 -37.72 -16.07 13.68
C HIS A 822 -37.31 -14.87 12.82
N LEU A 823 -36.05 -14.80 12.38
CA LEU A 823 -35.53 -13.61 11.66
C LEU A 823 -34.53 -14.01 10.56
N VAL A 824 -34.61 -13.32 9.43
CA VAL A 824 -33.77 -13.54 8.24
C VAL A 824 -32.33 -13.07 8.52
N PRO A 825 -31.29 -13.88 8.20
CA PRO A 825 -29.90 -13.45 8.31
C PRO A 825 -29.63 -12.18 7.52
N SER A 826 -28.89 -11.24 8.10
CA SER A 826 -28.56 -9.98 7.42
C SER A 826 -27.46 -10.21 6.39
N ARG A 827 -27.46 -9.43 5.31
CA ARG A 827 -26.30 -9.41 4.40
C ARG A 827 -25.08 -8.77 5.04
N SER A 828 -25.26 -7.97 6.11
CA SER A 828 -24.16 -7.49 6.95
C SER A 828 -23.46 -8.63 7.68
N ASP A 829 -24.06 -9.83 7.81
CA ASP A 829 -23.43 -11.00 8.42
C ASP A 829 -22.59 -11.83 7.44
N LYS A 830 -22.49 -11.42 6.17
CA LYS A 830 -21.62 -12.08 5.18
C LYS A 830 -20.15 -11.74 5.40
N VAL A 831 -19.29 -12.72 5.11
CA VAL A 831 -17.83 -12.66 5.29
C VAL A 831 -17.11 -12.99 3.97
N PRO A 832 -15.82 -12.66 3.85
CA PRO A 832 -15.02 -12.91 2.66
C PRO A 832 -14.98 -14.39 2.28
N SER A 833 -15.10 -14.70 0.99
CA SER A 833 -15.22 -16.08 0.50
C SER A 833 -13.88 -16.80 0.39
N GLU A 834 -12.83 -16.15 -0.12
CA GLU A 834 -11.53 -16.81 -0.35
C GLU A 834 -10.80 -17.15 0.96
N PRO A 835 -10.69 -16.25 1.96
CA PRO A 835 -10.11 -16.60 3.26
C PRO A 835 -10.84 -17.77 3.95
N VAL A 836 -12.18 -17.78 3.90
CA VAL A 836 -12.98 -18.85 4.50
C VAL A 836 -12.82 -20.17 3.75
N LYS A 837 -12.68 -20.14 2.42
CA LYS A 837 -12.44 -21.33 1.60
C LYS A 837 -11.09 -21.99 1.92
N ASN A 838 -10.04 -21.19 2.13
CA ASN A 838 -8.73 -21.70 2.54
C ASN A 838 -8.80 -22.33 3.94
N LEU A 839 -9.38 -21.63 4.92
CA LEU A 839 -9.59 -22.18 6.27
C LEU A 839 -10.45 -23.45 6.25
N ALA A 840 -11.51 -23.49 5.43
CA ALA A 840 -12.36 -24.66 5.32
C ALA A 840 -11.59 -25.88 4.78
N ARG A 841 -10.66 -25.70 3.84
CA ARG A 841 -9.79 -26.78 3.35
C ARG A 841 -8.85 -27.28 4.43
N GLU A 842 -8.21 -26.36 5.16
CA GLU A 842 -7.33 -26.72 6.27
C GLU A 842 -8.07 -27.51 7.36
N ILE A 843 -9.28 -27.07 7.75
CA ILE A 843 -10.12 -27.77 8.74
C ILE A 843 -10.50 -29.17 8.24
N ILE A 844 -10.83 -29.34 6.96
CA ILE A 844 -11.16 -30.64 6.37
C ILE A 844 -9.96 -31.59 6.38
N HIS A 845 -8.73 -31.07 6.19
CA HIS A 845 -7.51 -31.87 6.27
C HIS A 845 -7.14 -32.25 7.70
N LEU A 846 -7.42 -31.38 8.67
CA LEU A 846 -7.00 -31.55 10.05
C LEU A 846 -7.99 -32.38 10.90
N VAL A 847 -9.29 -32.27 10.63
CA VAL A 847 -10.34 -32.94 11.41
C VAL A 847 -10.91 -34.13 10.64
N PRO A 848 -10.95 -35.34 11.22
CA PRO A 848 -11.55 -36.51 10.57
C PRO A 848 -13.01 -36.27 10.14
N ALA A 849 -13.37 -36.77 8.95
CA ALA A 849 -14.71 -36.57 8.38
C ALA A 849 -15.84 -37.12 9.27
N SER A 850 -15.58 -38.18 10.06
CA SER A 850 -16.53 -38.73 11.04
C SER A 850 -16.92 -37.73 12.13
N VAL A 851 -15.94 -36.96 12.64
CA VAL A 851 -16.16 -35.92 13.65
C VAL A 851 -16.93 -34.74 13.04
N LEU A 852 -16.58 -34.34 11.82
CA LEU A 852 -17.28 -33.27 11.09
C LEU A 852 -18.73 -33.63 10.75
N GLN A 853 -19.03 -34.91 10.49
CA GLN A 853 -20.38 -35.40 10.26
C GLN A 853 -21.18 -35.49 11.57
N ALA A 854 -20.59 -36.02 12.65
CA ALA A 854 -21.24 -36.09 13.97
C ALA A 854 -21.60 -34.70 14.53
N ARG A 855 -20.83 -33.66 14.17
CA ARG A 855 -21.07 -32.26 14.56
C ARG A 855 -21.94 -31.48 13.55
N GLU A 856 -22.44 -32.13 12.50
CA GLU A 856 -23.26 -31.57 11.40
C GLU A 856 -22.60 -30.43 10.58
N LEU A 857 -21.26 -30.40 10.52
CA LEU A 857 -20.52 -29.31 9.87
C LEU A 857 -19.96 -29.69 8.49
N TRP A 858 -19.91 -30.99 8.15
CA TRP A 858 -19.32 -31.49 6.91
C TRP A 858 -19.89 -30.81 5.65
N SER A 859 -21.22 -30.78 5.50
CA SER A 859 -21.87 -30.17 4.33
C SER A 859 -21.55 -28.67 4.20
N THR A 860 -21.46 -27.97 5.33
CA THR A 860 -21.16 -26.53 5.36
C THR A 860 -19.69 -26.26 5.01
N LEU A 861 -18.75 -27.00 5.61
CA LEU A 861 -17.32 -26.89 5.31
C LEU A 861 -17.02 -27.27 3.85
N TYR A 862 -17.63 -28.33 3.34
CA TYR A 862 -17.46 -28.78 1.96
C TYR A 862 -17.95 -27.73 0.94
N THR A 863 -19.12 -27.12 1.19
CA THR A 863 -19.63 -26.05 0.33
C THR A 863 -18.76 -24.79 0.38
N TYR A 864 -18.18 -24.46 1.54
CA TYR A 864 -17.23 -23.36 1.67
C TYR A 864 -15.89 -23.66 0.97
N ALA A 865 -15.35 -24.87 1.10
CA ALA A 865 -14.12 -25.30 0.43
C ALA A 865 -14.24 -25.33 -1.11
N LYS A 866 -15.45 -25.57 -1.63
CA LYS A 866 -15.78 -25.45 -3.06
C LYS A 866 -16.10 -24.02 -3.51
N GLY A 867 -16.37 -23.10 -2.60
CA GLY A 867 -16.72 -21.70 -2.90
C GLY A 867 -18.12 -21.50 -3.49
N THR A 868 -19.03 -22.49 -3.35
CA THR A 868 -20.38 -22.42 -3.94
C THR A 868 -21.36 -21.59 -3.12
N CYS A 869 -21.01 -21.19 -1.90
CA CYS A 869 -21.86 -20.46 -0.98
C CYS A 869 -21.11 -19.28 -0.34
N ILE A 870 -21.76 -18.11 -0.24
CA ILE A 870 -21.18 -16.95 0.48
C ILE A 870 -21.26 -17.23 1.99
N PRO A 871 -20.12 -17.32 2.69
CA PRO A 871 -20.11 -17.68 4.09
C PRO A 871 -20.73 -16.61 4.99
N SER A 872 -21.10 -17.00 6.21
CA SER A 872 -21.73 -16.10 7.18
C SER A 872 -21.09 -16.20 8.56
N ARG A 873 -21.03 -15.09 9.29
CA ARG A 873 -20.47 -15.01 10.64
C ARG A 873 -21.09 -15.99 11.61
N MET A 874 -22.41 -16.19 11.53
CA MET A 874 -23.12 -17.13 12.39
C MET A 874 -22.62 -18.56 12.19
N GLN A 875 -22.36 -18.98 10.95
CA GLN A 875 -21.84 -20.31 10.66
C GLN A 875 -20.39 -20.47 11.12
N LEU A 876 -19.56 -19.43 10.94
CA LEU A 876 -18.18 -19.41 11.46
C LEU A 876 -18.14 -19.53 12.99
N ARG A 877 -19.02 -18.83 13.72
CA ARG A 877 -19.13 -18.96 15.18
C ARG A 877 -19.56 -20.37 15.61
N LYS A 878 -20.56 -20.94 14.93
CA LYS A 878 -20.96 -22.34 15.17
C LYS A 878 -19.82 -23.32 14.92
N MET A 879 -19.01 -23.10 13.88
CA MET A 879 -17.81 -23.91 13.61
C MET A 879 -16.79 -23.78 14.74
N SER A 880 -16.49 -22.54 15.16
CA SER A 880 -15.54 -22.27 16.24
C SER A 880 -16.00 -22.88 17.58
N GLU A 881 -17.29 -22.82 17.91
CA GLU A 881 -17.86 -23.40 19.13
C GLU A 881 -17.86 -24.93 19.08
N ARG A 882 -18.33 -25.52 17.98
CA ARG A 882 -18.49 -26.98 17.85
C ARG A 882 -17.17 -27.73 17.61
N LEU A 883 -16.13 -27.07 17.09
CA LEU A 883 -14.82 -27.66 16.79
C LEU A 883 -13.70 -27.17 17.71
N ASN A 884 -14.02 -26.41 18.77
CA ASN A 884 -13.02 -25.75 19.64
C ASN A 884 -11.90 -26.67 20.14
N GLU A 885 -12.18 -27.95 20.39
CA GLU A 885 -11.22 -28.95 20.90
C GLU A 885 -10.24 -29.49 19.84
N TYR A 886 -10.56 -29.32 18.56
CA TYR A 886 -9.82 -29.91 17.43
C TYR A 886 -9.09 -28.88 16.58
N LEU A 887 -9.27 -27.57 16.84
CA LEU A 887 -8.67 -26.51 16.05
C LEU A 887 -7.33 -26.08 16.65
N THR A 888 -6.34 -25.82 15.80
CA THR A 888 -5.11 -25.15 16.21
C THR A 888 -5.39 -23.70 16.63
N SER A 889 -4.48 -23.12 17.43
CA SER A 889 -4.52 -21.70 17.84
C SER A 889 -4.74 -20.76 16.67
N ASP A 890 -4.10 -21.07 15.54
CA ASP A 890 -4.03 -20.18 14.37
C ASP A 890 -5.34 -20.20 13.59
N ILE A 891 -5.93 -21.39 13.38
CA ILE A 891 -7.23 -21.53 12.73
C ILE A 891 -8.32 -20.89 13.61
N LYS A 892 -8.24 -21.07 14.93
CA LYS A 892 -9.17 -20.43 15.87
C LYS A 892 -9.09 -18.91 15.81
N ALA A 893 -7.87 -18.35 15.82
CA ALA A 893 -7.67 -16.91 15.67
C ALA A 893 -8.21 -16.40 14.32
N GLY A 894 -7.96 -17.13 13.22
CA GLY A 894 -8.49 -16.80 11.88
C GLY A 894 -10.02 -16.79 11.82
N LEU A 895 -10.69 -17.78 12.43
CA LEU A 895 -12.14 -17.83 12.54
C LEU A 895 -12.70 -16.66 13.36
N GLU A 896 -12.06 -16.33 14.49
CA GLU A 896 -12.45 -15.21 15.34
C GLU A 896 -12.31 -13.85 14.62
N ILE A 897 -11.19 -13.64 13.91
CA ILE A 897 -10.94 -12.42 13.12
C ILE A 897 -12.00 -12.25 12.03
N LEU A 898 -12.29 -13.30 11.25
CA LEU A 898 -13.30 -13.25 10.19
C LEU A 898 -14.73 -13.11 10.76
N ALA A 899 -15.00 -13.67 11.94
CA ALA A 899 -16.29 -13.57 12.61
C ALA A 899 -16.51 -12.24 13.38
N SER A 900 -15.51 -11.35 13.40
CA SER A 900 -15.62 -10.01 14.01
C SER A 900 -16.70 -9.16 13.31
N ARG A 901 -17.46 -8.37 14.09
CA ARG A 901 -18.55 -7.49 13.60
C ARG A 901 -18.11 -6.05 13.41
N ASP A 902 -16.82 -5.79 13.28
CA ASP A 902 -16.30 -4.43 13.07
C ASP A 902 -16.35 -4.02 11.59
N TYR A 903 -16.42 -4.97 10.66
CA TYR A 903 -16.53 -4.71 9.22
C TYR A 903 -17.73 -5.43 8.58
N PHE A 904 -18.13 -5.02 7.39
CA PHE A 904 -19.05 -5.78 6.52
C PHE A 904 -18.66 -5.60 5.05
N LEU A 905 -19.24 -6.43 4.19
CA LEU A 905 -19.01 -6.39 2.76
C LEU A 905 -20.10 -5.57 2.07
N ASP A 906 -19.76 -4.39 1.59
CA ASP A 906 -20.67 -3.56 0.79
C ASP A 906 -20.51 -3.86 -0.68
N LYS A 907 -21.62 -3.88 -1.43
CA LYS A 907 -21.60 -4.24 -2.85
C LYS A 907 -21.54 -2.99 -3.71
N VAL A 908 -20.62 -2.95 -4.66
CA VAL A 908 -20.57 -1.91 -5.70
C VAL A 908 -21.79 -2.07 -6.62
N VAL A 909 -22.63 -1.04 -6.68
CA VAL A 909 -23.85 -0.99 -7.50
C VAL A 909 -23.58 -0.31 -8.83
N SER A 910 -22.83 0.78 -8.84
CA SER A 910 -22.44 1.50 -10.05
C SER A 910 -21.02 2.06 -9.94
N VAL A 911 -20.38 2.18 -11.10
CA VAL A 911 -19.04 2.75 -11.28
C VAL A 911 -19.17 3.80 -12.38
N GLU A 912 -18.98 5.08 -12.05
CA GLU A 912 -19.09 6.21 -12.98
C GLU A 912 -17.72 6.89 -13.10
N ARG A 913 -17.24 7.13 -14.34
CA ARG A 913 -16.03 7.92 -14.59
C ARG A 913 -16.41 9.37 -14.85
N ILE A 914 -15.80 10.29 -14.11
CA ILE A 914 -16.13 11.72 -14.11
C ILE A 914 -14.89 12.50 -14.49
N SER A 915 -14.97 13.34 -15.52
CA SER A 915 -13.88 14.29 -15.80
C SER A 915 -13.85 15.36 -14.70
N TYR A 916 -12.68 15.55 -14.11
CA TYR A 916 -12.49 16.47 -12.99
C TYR A 916 -11.20 17.26 -13.15
N SER A 917 -11.28 18.56 -12.85
CA SER A 917 -10.14 19.47 -12.76
C SER A 917 -10.29 20.30 -11.49
N GLY A 918 -9.45 20.04 -10.49
CA GLY A 918 -9.53 20.70 -9.18
C GLY A 918 -8.60 20.05 -8.16
N TYR A 919 -8.66 20.49 -6.91
CA TYR A 919 -7.83 19.94 -5.84
C TYR A 919 -8.38 18.62 -5.33
N VAL A 920 -7.52 17.63 -5.14
CA VAL A 920 -7.74 16.36 -4.46
C VAL A 920 -6.93 16.33 -3.16
N TYR A 921 -7.34 15.51 -2.20
CA TYR A 921 -6.83 15.51 -0.83
C TYR A 921 -6.47 14.10 -0.38
N ASP A 922 -5.58 13.98 0.59
CA ASP A 922 -5.30 12.70 1.23
C ASP A 922 -4.87 12.88 2.69
N LEU A 923 -5.00 11.82 3.50
CA LEU A 923 -4.58 11.83 4.90
C LEU A 923 -3.49 10.80 5.14
N TYR A 924 -2.54 11.20 5.97
CA TYR A 924 -1.50 10.31 6.45
C TYR A 924 -1.77 9.90 7.90
N VAL A 925 -2.05 8.61 8.06
CA VAL A 925 -2.27 7.89 9.32
C VAL A 925 -1.12 6.89 9.50
N PRO A 926 -0.10 7.21 10.33
CA PRO A 926 1.02 6.32 10.59
C PRO A 926 0.56 5.00 11.24
N GLY A 927 1.25 3.91 10.92
CA GLY A 927 1.05 2.57 11.51
C GLY A 927 -0.01 1.72 10.82
N LEU A 928 -1.24 2.21 10.67
CA LEU A 928 -2.33 1.45 10.02
C LEU A 928 -2.48 1.73 8.52
N HIS A 929 -1.98 2.88 8.04
CA HIS A 929 -1.99 3.26 6.62
C HIS A 929 -3.37 3.28 5.95
N ASN A 930 -4.46 3.44 6.71
CA ASN A 930 -5.81 3.56 6.18
C ASN A 930 -6.73 4.42 7.08
N PHE A 931 -7.90 4.80 6.56
CA PHE A 931 -8.98 5.44 7.33
C PHE A 931 -10.36 5.22 6.67
N VAL A 932 -11.40 5.54 7.42
CA VAL A 932 -12.80 5.54 6.94
C VAL A 932 -13.07 6.80 6.12
N ALA A 933 -13.33 6.63 4.82
CA ALA A 933 -13.71 7.68 3.89
C ALA A 933 -14.94 7.26 3.09
N GLY A 934 -15.90 8.16 2.86
CA GLY A 934 -17.10 7.88 2.05
C GLY A 934 -17.92 6.67 2.51
N GLY A 935 -17.71 6.22 3.76
CA GLY A 935 -18.33 5.04 4.33
C GLY A 935 -17.70 3.67 4.03
N VAL A 936 -16.50 3.67 3.45
CA VAL A 936 -15.65 2.50 3.19
C VAL A 936 -14.23 2.72 3.76
N ILE A 937 -13.38 1.70 3.71
CA ILE A 937 -11.97 1.80 4.12
C ILE A 937 -11.12 2.21 2.91
N SER A 938 -10.41 3.33 3.04
CA SER A 938 -9.49 3.90 2.05
C SER A 938 -8.06 3.79 2.54
N HIS A 939 -7.11 3.46 1.66
CA HIS A 939 -5.68 3.46 1.96
C HIS A 939 -5.10 4.89 1.97
N ASN A 940 -4.05 5.13 2.75
CA ASN A 940 -3.31 6.39 2.75
C ASN A 940 -2.29 6.42 1.61
N CYS A 941 -1.96 7.59 1.08
CA CYS A 941 -0.96 7.75 0.02
C CYS A 941 0.10 8.78 0.42
N ILE A 942 1.15 8.29 1.10
CA ILE A 942 2.48 8.92 1.09
C ILE A 942 3.52 7.84 0.80
N ASP A 943 4.35 8.13 -0.20
CA ASP A 943 5.32 7.27 -0.88
C ASP A 943 6.54 6.84 -0.05
N GLU A 944 7.20 5.80 -0.58
CA GLU A 944 8.48 5.11 -0.32
C GLU A 944 9.27 5.31 1.00
N PHE A 945 9.28 6.49 1.61
CA PHE A 945 10.06 6.80 2.82
C PHE A 945 9.62 6.02 4.06
N ASP A 946 8.41 5.46 4.09
CA ASP A 946 7.88 4.65 5.20
C ASP A 946 7.95 3.13 4.95
N LYS A 947 8.42 2.69 3.77
CA LYS A 947 8.72 1.27 3.51
C LYS A 947 10.12 0.87 3.99
N MET A 948 10.91 1.82 4.50
CA MET A 948 12.23 1.61 5.08
C MET A 948 12.14 1.16 6.54
N ASP A 949 13.04 0.24 6.94
CA ASP A 949 13.14 -0.23 8.32
C ASP A 949 13.42 0.98 9.26
N PRO A 950 12.83 1.04 10.47
CA PRO A 950 13.09 2.12 11.43
C PRO A 950 14.58 2.39 11.68
N ARG A 951 15.46 1.39 11.49
CA ARG A 951 16.92 1.52 11.60
C ARG A 951 17.54 2.37 10.48
N ASP A 952 17.01 2.28 9.26
CA ASP A 952 17.51 3.01 8.10
C ASP A 952 17.13 4.51 8.18
N ARG A 953 15.94 4.79 8.74
CA ARG A 953 15.49 6.17 8.99
C ARG A 953 16.34 6.88 10.06
N VAL A 954 16.76 6.17 11.10
CA VAL A 954 17.69 6.69 12.13
C VAL A 954 19.08 6.91 11.52
N SER A 955 19.53 6.00 10.66
CA SER A 955 20.84 6.09 10.00
C SER A 955 20.95 7.30 9.06
N ILE A 956 19.86 7.66 8.37
CA ILE A 956 19.80 8.87 7.53
C ILE A 956 19.76 10.14 8.39
N HIS A 957 19.02 10.13 9.51
CA HIS A 957 19.01 11.26 10.46
C HIS A 957 20.40 11.49 11.09
N GLU A 958 21.14 10.42 11.36
CA GLU A 958 22.51 10.48 11.90
C GLU A 958 23.57 10.82 10.84
N ALA A 959 23.39 10.39 9.58
CA ALA A 959 24.28 10.79 8.48
C ALA A 959 24.16 12.30 8.14
N MET A 960 23.01 12.90 8.46
CA MET A 960 22.77 14.34 8.36
C MET A 960 23.31 15.15 9.57
N GLU A 961 23.74 14.49 10.66
CA GLU A 961 24.32 15.12 11.87
C GLU A 961 25.77 14.66 12.10
N GLN A 962 26.74 15.23 11.36
CA GLN A 962 28.17 15.01 11.62
C GLN A 962 28.67 15.89 12.77
N GLN A 963 28.59 15.39 14.01
CA GLN A 963 28.94 16.15 15.23
C GLN A 963 29.85 15.32 16.14
N SER A 964 30.87 15.93 16.75
CA SER A 964 31.91 15.20 17.50
C SER A 964 32.48 16.00 18.67
N TYR A 965 32.85 15.29 19.74
CA TYR A 965 33.55 15.85 20.91
C TYR A 965 35.06 15.91 20.68
N HIS A 966 35.75 16.87 21.30
CA HIS A 966 37.22 16.91 21.30
C HIS A 966 37.78 15.67 22.04
N LYS A 967 38.92 15.13 21.60
CA LYS A 967 39.53 13.90 22.14
C LYS A 967 39.77 13.93 23.66
N ASP A 968 40.06 15.10 24.20
CA ASP A 968 40.33 15.30 25.64
C ASP A 968 39.06 15.42 26.49
N PHE A 969 37.87 15.32 25.89
CA PHE A 969 36.61 15.40 26.63
C PHE A 969 36.38 14.16 27.48
N GLU A 970 36.04 14.35 28.75
CA GLU A 970 35.77 13.25 29.69
C GLU A 970 34.31 12.82 29.62
N ILE A 971 34.08 11.52 29.41
CA ILE A 971 32.76 10.90 29.46
C ILE A 971 32.64 10.00 30.69
N LEU A 972 31.42 9.90 31.22
CA LEU A 972 31.09 8.99 32.32
C LEU A 972 30.48 7.70 31.76
N LEU A 973 31.17 6.59 31.94
CA LEU A 973 30.68 5.27 31.57
C LEU A 973 29.66 4.76 32.59
N ALA A 974 28.80 3.85 32.17
CA ALA A 974 27.75 3.31 33.03
C ALA A 974 28.25 2.34 34.13
N ASN A 975 29.55 2.08 34.18
CA ASN A 975 30.24 1.38 35.28
C ASN A 975 30.74 2.35 36.37
N GLY A 976 30.61 3.67 36.17
CA GLY A 976 31.03 4.71 37.11
C GLY A 976 32.37 5.38 36.77
N ASP A 977 33.11 4.87 35.78
CA ASP A 977 34.42 5.40 35.42
C ASP A 977 34.30 6.67 34.58
N LYS A 978 35.17 7.65 34.86
CA LYS A 978 35.40 8.80 33.99
C LYS A 978 36.61 8.54 33.12
N VAL A 979 36.41 8.58 31.81
CA VAL A 979 37.45 8.32 30.82
C VAL A 979 37.49 9.43 29.79
N LYS A 980 38.69 9.76 29.31
CA LYS A 980 38.83 10.63 28.13
C LYS A 980 38.33 9.88 26.90
N ILE A 981 37.43 10.51 26.15
CA ILE A 981 36.77 9.87 25.01
C ILE A 981 37.76 9.47 23.92
N GLY A 982 38.81 10.28 23.69
CA GLY A 982 39.88 9.98 22.74
C GLY A 982 40.64 8.72 23.09
N ASP A 983 41.23 8.67 24.29
CA ASP A 983 42.02 7.52 24.75
C ASP A 983 41.16 6.25 24.81
N PHE A 984 39.90 6.38 25.23
CA PHE A 984 38.96 5.28 25.28
C PHE A 984 38.64 4.72 23.88
N VAL A 985 38.29 5.60 22.93
CA VAL A 985 37.99 5.20 21.54
C VAL A 985 39.23 4.64 20.84
N ASP A 986 40.39 5.27 21.03
CA ASP A 986 41.67 4.83 20.46
C ASP A 986 42.10 3.47 21.00
N SER A 987 41.87 3.20 22.29
CA SER A 987 42.14 1.88 22.89
C SER A 987 41.25 0.79 22.31
N LEU A 988 39.97 1.07 22.09
CA LEU A 988 39.01 0.12 21.53
C LEU A 988 39.28 -0.15 20.05
N ILE A 989 39.57 0.90 19.28
CA ILE A 989 39.96 0.79 17.87
C ILE A 989 41.28 0.02 17.73
N SER A 990 42.24 0.25 18.63
CA SER A 990 43.51 -0.49 18.62
C SER A 990 43.35 -1.96 19.00
N LYS A 991 42.44 -2.26 19.94
CA LYS A 991 42.14 -3.63 20.38
C LYS A 991 41.38 -4.46 19.33
N TYR A 992 40.56 -3.81 18.50
CA TYR A 992 39.71 -4.47 17.49
C TYR A 992 39.99 -3.99 16.07
N ARG A 993 41.27 -3.81 15.71
CA ARG A 993 41.70 -3.24 14.42
C ARG A 993 41.08 -3.93 13.20
N ASP A 994 40.87 -5.25 13.28
CA ASP A 994 40.36 -6.07 12.18
C ASP A 994 38.87 -5.80 11.86
N ARG A 995 38.17 -5.10 12.76
CA ARG A 995 36.74 -4.77 12.65
C ARG A 995 36.48 -3.28 12.44
N VAL A 996 37.54 -2.49 12.27
CA VAL A 996 37.46 -1.03 12.09
C VAL A 996 37.14 -0.72 10.63
N ILE A 997 36.04 -0.01 10.42
CA ILE A 997 35.61 0.46 9.11
C ILE A 997 36.26 1.83 8.88
N ARG A 998 37.10 1.93 7.83
CA ARG A 998 37.84 3.15 7.49
C ARG A 998 37.15 3.92 6.35
N GLY A 999 36.77 5.16 6.61
CA GLY A 999 36.30 6.15 5.63
C GLY A 999 37.35 7.21 5.31
N LYS A 1000 36.98 8.20 4.47
CA LYS A 1000 37.93 9.18 3.89
C LYS A 1000 38.68 10.04 4.93
N ASP A 1001 38.09 10.30 6.10
CA ASP A 1001 38.73 10.97 7.24
C ASP A 1001 38.14 10.51 8.58
N THR A 1002 37.73 9.24 8.66
CA THR A 1002 36.92 8.70 9.76
C THR A 1002 37.20 7.22 9.96
N GLU A 1003 37.27 6.78 11.22
CA GLU A 1003 37.30 5.37 11.58
C GLU A 1003 36.14 5.05 12.50
N ILE A 1004 35.39 3.99 12.18
CA ILE A 1004 34.19 3.56 12.90
C ILE A 1004 34.39 2.13 13.38
N LEU A 1005 34.06 1.87 14.64
CA LEU A 1005 34.03 0.53 15.23
C LEU A 1005 32.64 0.25 15.82
N LEU A 1006 32.02 -0.83 15.36
CA LEU A 1006 30.78 -1.33 15.97
C LEU A 1006 31.11 -1.96 17.33
N VAL A 1007 30.39 -1.55 18.37
CA VAL A 1007 30.61 -2.02 19.74
C VAL A 1007 29.30 -2.52 20.35
N ASN A 1008 29.36 -3.67 21.00
CA ASN A 1008 28.19 -4.28 21.64
C ASN A 1008 28.28 -4.31 23.16
N ASP A 1009 29.33 -3.78 23.78
CA ASP A 1009 29.57 -3.90 25.22
C ASP A 1009 29.84 -2.56 25.91
N VAL A 1010 29.65 -1.44 25.20
CA VAL A 1010 29.86 -0.10 25.75
C VAL A 1010 28.52 0.46 26.23
N TYR A 1011 28.46 0.89 27.49
CA TYR A 1011 27.27 1.49 28.08
C TYR A 1011 27.61 2.88 28.64
N VAL A 1012 26.77 3.85 28.33
CA VAL A 1012 26.91 5.26 28.75
C VAL A 1012 25.67 5.72 29.51
N MET A 1013 25.84 6.74 30.34
CA MET A 1013 24.73 7.37 31.06
C MET A 1013 24.19 8.54 30.24
N ALA A 1014 22.91 8.47 29.85
CA ALA A 1014 22.24 9.51 29.07
C ALA A 1014 21.01 10.05 29.80
N TYR A 1015 20.65 11.31 29.59
CA TYR A 1015 19.44 11.91 30.17
C TYR A 1015 18.27 11.77 29.19
N ASP A 1016 17.23 11.03 29.58
CA ASP A 1016 16.00 10.84 28.79
C ASP A 1016 15.10 12.09 28.93
N LEU A 1017 14.87 12.80 27.82
CA LEU A 1017 14.09 14.05 27.80
C LEU A 1017 12.59 13.81 28.04
N ASP A 1018 12.06 12.64 27.68
CA ASP A 1018 10.65 12.29 27.84
C ASP A 1018 10.36 11.82 29.27
N LYS A 1019 11.23 10.96 29.82
CA LYS A 1019 11.09 10.40 31.17
C LYS A 1019 11.74 11.26 32.25
N LYS A 1020 12.49 12.30 31.88
CA LYS A 1020 13.19 13.26 32.76
C LYS A 1020 14.11 12.61 33.80
N ARG A 1021 14.79 11.51 33.43
CA ARG A 1021 15.69 10.75 34.31
C ARG A 1021 16.93 10.29 33.56
N ILE A 1022 18.02 10.05 34.29
CA ILE A 1022 19.23 9.45 33.72
C ILE A 1022 18.97 7.95 33.51
N VAL A 1023 19.26 7.46 32.32
CA VAL A 1023 19.10 6.06 31.91
C VAL A 1023 20.43 5.52 31.39
N LYS A 1024 20.66 4.22 31.61
CA LYS A 1024 21.80 3.51 31.04
C LYS A 1024 21.47 3.16 29.59
N VAL A 1025 22.28 3.62 28.66
CA VAL A 1025 22.09 3.41 27.22
C VAL A 1025 23.29 2.64 26.67
N LYS A 1026 23.00 1.68 25.80
CA LYS A 1026 24.01 0.88 25.11
C LYS A 1026 24.47 1.63 23.86
N ALA A 1027 25.77 1.90 23.77
CA ALA A 1027 26.36 2.42 22.54
C ALA A 1027 26.56 1.25 21.56
N HIS A 1028 26.06 1.40 20.34
CA HIS A 1028 26.15 0.37 19.29
C HIS A 1028 27.36 0.58 18.37
N ARG A 1029 27.95 1.79 18.40
CA ARG A 1029 29.11 2.17 17.62
C ARG A 1029 29.91 3.28 18.30
N ILE A 1030 31.20 3.33 18.01
CA ILE A 1030 32.10 4.44 18.31
C ILE A 1030 32.81 4.87 17.03
N SER A 1031 33.16 6.15 16.92
CA SER A 1031 33.84 6.69 15.75
C SER A 1031 34.86 7.75 16.15
N ARG A 1032 35.91 7.91 15.35
CA ARG A 1032 36.87 9.02 15.42
C ARG A 1032 37.05 9.64 14.05
N HIS A 1033 37.16 10.97 14.00
CA HIS A 1033 37.27 11.76 12.77
C HIS A 1033 38.46 12.72 12.87
N LYS A 1034 39.04 13.15 11.73
CA LYS A 1034 40.04 14.23 11.76
C LYS A 1034 39.39 15.55 12.17
N ALA A 1035 40.03 16.26 13.09
CA ALA A 1035 39.52 17.50 13.69
C ALA A 1035 39.38 18.65 12.66
N PRO A 1036 38.33 19.49 12.76
CA PRO A 1036 38.21 20.71 11.96
C PRO A 1036 39.18 21.81 12.44
N SER A 1037 39.37 22.85 11.64
CA SER A 1037 40.35 23.92 11.89
C SER A 1037 39.98 24.90 13.02
N LYS A 1038 38.75 24.86 13.55
CA LYS A 1038 38.25 25.76 14.62
C LYS A 1038 37.35 25.01 15.61
N PHE A 1039 37.52 25.32 16.90
CA PHE A 1039 36.71 24.78 18.00
C PHE A 1039 36.07 25.91 18.83
N ILE A 1040 34.93 25.63 19.44
CA ILE A 1040 34.27 26.54 20.40
C ILE A 1040 34.52 26.01 21.81
N LYS A 1041 35.07 26.86 22.68
CA LYS A 1041 35.22 26.60 24.12
C LYS A 1041 34.11 27.33 24.87
N LEU A 1042 33.17 26.57 25.43
CA LEU A 1042 32.12 27.10 26.27
C LEU A 1042 32.55 27.01 27.72
N VAL A 1043 32.52 28.14 28.43
CA VAL A 1043 32.84 28.22 29.86
C VAL A 1043 31.56 28.53 30.62
N PHE A 1044 31.20 27.63 31.53
CA PHE A 1044 30.02 27.76 32.37
C PHE A 1044 30.33 28.60 33.61
N SER A 1045 29.31 29.19 34.22
CA SER A 1045 29.44 30.03 35.42
C SER A 1045 30.09 29.33 36.62
N ASN A 1046 30.05 28.00 36.66
CA ASN A 1046 30.72 27.17 37.66
C ASN A 1046 32.19 26.83 37.32
N LYS A 1047 32.80 27.58 36.39
CA LYS A 1047 34.17 27.40 35.87
C LYS A 1047 34.43 26.10 35.10
N ARG A 1048 33.43 25.25 34.88
CA ARG A 1048 33.57 24.10 33.97
C ARG A 1048 33.65 24.61 32.54
N SER A 1049 34.36 23.90 31.68
CA SER A 1049 34.39 24.22 30.27
C SER A 1049 34.29 22.99 29.39
N ILE A 1050 33.64 23.12 28.25
CA ILE A 1050 33.60 22.09 27.21
C ILE A 1050 34.14 22.66 25.91
N ILE A 1051 34.85 21.83 25.14
CA ILE A 1051 35.39 22.20 23.83
C ILE A 1051 34.72 21.30 22.80
N VAL A 1052 33.98 21.90 21.88
CA VAL A 1052 33.17 21.20 20.88
C VAL A 1052 33.29 21.86 19.51
N THR A 1053 32.87 21.18 18.45
CA THR A 1053 32.77 21.77 17.11
C THR A 1053 31.64 22.82 17.05
N PRO A 1054 31.72 23.85 16.20
CA PRO A 1054 30.69 24.89 16.10
C PRO A 1054 29.27 24.35 15.86
N GLU A 1055 29.15 23.24 15.14
CA GLU A 1055 27.87 22.62 14.80
C GLU A 1055 27.30 21.71 15.91
N HIS A 1056 28.00 21.59 17.05
CA HIS A 1056 27.65 20.62 18.10
C HIS A 1056 26.39 21.07 18.89
N PRO A 1057 25.37 20.22 19.03
CA PRO A 1057 24.12 20.57 19.67
C PRO A 1057 24.25 20.60 21.19
N ILE A 1058 23.75 21.66 21.79
CA ILE A 1058 23.73 21.90 23.22
C ILE A 1058 22.30 22.18 23.63
N VAL A 1059 21.84 21.38 24.59
CA VAL A 1059 20.52 21.57 25.19
C VAL A 1059 20.61 22.73 26.17
N ILE A 1060 19.89 23.81 25.88
CA ILE A 1060 19.73 24.96 26.77
C ILE A 1060 18.32 24.99 27.37
N TRP A 1061 18.23 25.59 28.55
CA TRP A 1061 16.95 25.88 29.20
C TRP A 1061 16.49 27.29 28.83
N SER A 1062 15.45 27.40 27.99
CA SER A 1062 14.90 28.68 27.51
C SER A 1062 13.78 29.22 28.43
N GLY A 1063 13.83 28.95 29.73
CA GLY A 1063 12.87 29.43 30.74
C GLY A 1063 11.47 28.76 30.72
N ARG A 1064 11.07 28.09 29.64
CA ARG A 1064 9.79 27.36 29.51
C ARG A 1064 9.90 25.94 28.93
N SER A 1065 10.98 25.63 28.21
CA SER A 1065 11.24 24.30 27.64
C SER A 1065 12.73 24.10 27.37
N PHE A 1066 13.15 22.84 27.29
CA PHE A 1066 14.45 22.48 26.72
C PHE A 1066 14.45 22.79 25.22
N LYS A 1067 15.53 23.40 24.73
CA LYS A 1067 15.77 23.63 23.31
C LYS A 1067 17.20 23.22 22.99
N THR A 1068 17.39 22.58 21.85
CA THR A 1068 18.72 22.26 21.33
C THR A 1068 19.15 23.39 20.40
N ILE A 1069 20.30 23.99 20.67
CA ILE A 1069 20.95 24.99 19.80
C ILE A 1069 22.35 24.50 19.43
N ARG A 1070 22.94 25.01 18.35
CA ARG A 1070 24.35 24.78 18.03
C ARG A 1070 25.24 25.58 18.99
N ALA A 1071 26.47 25.09 19.24
CA ALA A 1071 27.39 25.56 20.27
C ALA A 1071 27.85 27.01 20.13
#